data_AF-A0A150WFM2-F1
#
_entry.id   AF-A0A150WFM2-F1
#
_cell.length_a   1.000
_cell.length_b   1.000
_cell.length_c   1.000
_cell.angle_alpha   90.00
_cell.angle_beta   90.00
_cell.angle_gamma   90.00
#
_symmetry.space_group_name_H-M   'P 1'
#
loop_
_entity.id
_entity.type
_entity.pdbx_description
1 polymer ?
#
loop_
_entity_poly.entity_id
_entity_poly.type
_entity_poly.pdbx_seq_one_letter_code
_entity_poly.pdbx_strand_id
1 'polypeptide(L)'
;MKPLFWLERSILKPNNKGSAFVQALVAVGVVGVMLYFLSPQVIKHRQQVTKTASIITARLALHSMMDFTLFGIKQRWCFSKDWMPEKCGDNMNGVLAHPRSIERMLMKSETVNFLRLAGVTNPEKAPLIRFGETINLKTFSALHPVYKIVSELKGYKTEAIRIDIARDNRGVIPEYGRELYLTVKISLLDASGKPILVGGSELTTTSKIGVYPREVGSFALLVAGDLHLDKENRSGVPEAKGDAALKQFSSRNDRLRFPGLIFESPVFVNGAVRLPAAPDLESDEKGVDTVYTPVTFKDKIILGEGPVLRKNAEFQPRSAGADSDQFWANIRQFGGFQKGVELDGARDIGLDFLSGFQTSGDTVDPSDLKKCVQYNLSKYDLKSTINSQLRGQILRNTGSKHQYRLGMTDKNRFNPQTGEVDAPNAIRGILNAFNLTKKEEAVAKFTMSFGQSVVVLGELPDNGTVTLEPKIDLSGLKDTIKRKLADAQFAKERVDQDIRDIENALARANRDLEQAEDNLREARDKKDRDRVARLEDRIEDIKRQIRELNRAKELKNIDLARATEQITTYERQLAAVKSKEGIQPKVHITLKYPQDPNNPNSTNTGNASFRDLEVSFENEEMLLDSNGNPLSLNMRLEAYDVSYYKKYSLRPWSNNNVGTLQFNREGTAIKGSQYLGDQYGQWRGELPNENAYKNYDIICKTPENSAFGLSDWGLSFAPNSKFSWAFTDKYEERADLVLDGNNSYKSGSFSKVEFIVKSIARRCIIKNTANFVTGFFTCEKLVIEPRNSALRIIGSFIVTNGIEIDDTAYNEGIRWSTIYHPMSTYELRQARVLKGVNGQDCSTIARYPVWHPYPSMLNVANLYRCNSIALRSKADPFRWTSIDPDCGLSSSTGTATTCKNRLVHFYVLEISRESGI
;
A
#
# COMPACT_ATOMS: atom_id res chain seq x y z
N MET A 1 36.45 43.63 69.60
CA MET A 1 36.43 44.48 70.80
C MET A 1 36.53 43.60 72.03
N LYS A 2 37.53 43.84 72.88
CA LYS A 2 37.73 43.22 74.20
C LYS A 2 36.61 43.63 75.16
N PRO A 3 36.28 42.83 76.18
CA PRO A 3 35.84 43.36 77.45
C PRO A 3 36.96 43.22 78.51
N LEU A 4 37.08 44.28 79.29
CA LEU A 4 38.05 44.49 80.35
C LEU A 4 37.26 44.73 81.65
N PHE A 5 37.91 44.36 82.75
CA PHE A 5 37.67 44.73 84.15
C PHE A 5 36.72 43.91 85.03
N TRP A 6 37.41 43.07 85.80
CA TRP A 6 37.23 42.76 87.22
C TRP A 6 37.02 43.96 88.15
N LEU A 7 36.19 43.78 89.19
CA LEU A 7 36.51 44.12 90.58
C LEU A 7 35.65 43.27 91.56
N GLU A 8 36.34 42.54 92.42
CA GLU A 8 35.93 41.88 93.69
C GLU A 8 35.37 42.90 94.71
N ARG A 9 34.72 42.61 95.84
CA ARG A 9 34.24 41.44 96.61
C ARG A 9 33.34 42.06 97.72
N SER A 10 32.31 41.36 98.18
CA SER A 10 32.12 41.03 99.61
C SER A 10 30.79 40.31 99.89
N ILE A 11 30.95 39.03 100.25
CA ILE A 11 30.33 38.29 101.36
C ILE A 11 28.96 38.79 101.86
N LEU A 12 27.91 38.02 101.58
CA LEU A 12 26.87 37.60 102.53
C LEU A 12 26.02 36.47 101.88
N LYS A 13 26.01 35.28 102.50
CA LYS A 13 25.05 34.19 102.25
C LYS A 13 24.65 33.61 103.62
N PRO A 14 23.44 33.06 103.81
CA PRO A 14 22.17 33.46 103.22
C PRO A 14 21.00 33.41 104.24
N ASN A 15 20.00 34.29 104.14
CA ASN A 15 18.70 34.04 104.80
C ASN A 15 17.75 33.36 103.80
N ASN A 16 17.80 32.03 103.79
CA ASN A 16 17.33 31.14 102.71
C ASN A 16 15.84 30.75 102.75
N LYS A 17 14.95 31.57 103.31
CA LYS A 17 13.49 31.27 103.25
C LYS A 17 12.59 32.40 102.71
N GLY A 18 13.07 33.65 102.65
CA GLY A 18 12.34 34.77 102.02
C GLY A 18 12.84 35.15 100.62
N SER A 19 14.13 34.96 100.35
CA SER A 19 14.78 35.38 99.08
C SER A 19 14.38 34.52 97.88
N ALA A 20 14.15 33.21 98.09
CA ALA A 20 13.79 32.30 97.01
C ALA A 20 12.42 32.64 96.41
N PHE A 21 11.47 33.08 97.24
CA PHE A 21 10.13 33.45 96.79
C PHE A 21 10.14 34.76 95.99
N VAL A 22 10.91 35.75 96.43
CA VAL A 22 11.07 37.03 95.70
C VAL A 22 11.86 36.83 94.42
N GLN A 23 12.93 36.03 94.43
CA GLN A 23 13.66 35.69 93.20
C GLN A 23 12.83 34.85 92.24
N ALA A 24 11.98 33.95 92.75
CA ALA A 24 11.01 33.22 91.92
C ALA A 24 9.95 34.16 91.32
N LEU A 25 9.42 35.12 92.09
CA LEU A 25 8.47 36.12 91.58
C LEU A 25 9.09 37.06 90.55
N VAL A 26 10.34 37.50 90.77
CA VAL A 26 11.08 38.31 89.79
C VAL A 26 11.42 37.48 88.56
N ALA A 27 11.82 36.22 88.70
CA ALA A 27 12.05 35.32 87.57
C ALA A 27 10.75 35.04 86.79
N VAL A 28 9.63 34.82 87.47
CA VAL A 28 8.30 34.64 86.84
C VAL A 28 7.84 35.95 86.19
N GLY A 29 8.11 37.11 86.79
CA GLY A 29 7.84 38.41 86.19
C GLY A 29 8.67 38.68 84.94
N VAL A 30 9.98 38.39 84.99
CA VAL A 30 10.90 38.56 83.85
C VAL A 30 10.57 37.57 82.73
N VAL A 31 10.32 36.30 83.06
CA VAL A 31 9.89 35.28 82.08
C VAL A 31 8.51 35.59 81.52
N GLY A 32 7.58 36.10 82.34
CA GLY A 32 6.26 36.54 81.92
C GLY A 32 6.33 37.73 80.96
N VAL A 33 7.18 38.72 81.24
CA VAL A 33 7.44 39.87 80.35
C VAL A 33 8.15 39.41 79.06
N MET A 34 9.14 38.51 79.15
CA MET A 34 9.79 37.93 77.98
C MET A 34 8.81 37.14 77.11
N LEU A 35 7.94 36.31 77.71
CA LEU A 35 6.89 35.59 76.99
C LEU A 35 5.87 36.56 76.39
N TYR A 36 5.52 37.65 77.08
CA TYR A 36 4.63 38.67 76.55
C TYR A 36 5.23 39.39 75.32
N PHE A 37 6.54 39.66 75.30
CA PHE A 37 7.22 40.28 74.16
C PHE A 37 7.67 39.30 73.06
N LEU A 38 7.90 38.02 73.38
CA LEU A 38 8.20 36.96 72.41
C LEU A 38 6.92 36.39 71.79
N SER A 39 5.78 36.42 72.47
CA SER A 39 4.52 35.89 71.92
C SER A 39 4.13 36.53 70.58
N PRO A 40 4.24 37.86 70.35
CA PRO A 40 3.91 38.47 69.08
C PRO A 40 4.92 38.10 68.00
N GLN A 41 6.20 37.89 68.35
CA GLN A 41 7.22 37.43 67.40
C GLN A 41 7.05 35.95 67.02
N VAL A 42 6.74 35.09 67.99
CA VAL A 42 6.42 33.67 67.75
C VAL A 42 5.12 33.55 66.96
N ILE A 43 4.10 34.36 67.26
CA ILE A 43 2.86 34.43 66.47
C ILE A 43 3.15 34.95 65.07
N LYS A 44 3.99 35.97 64.89
CA LYS A 44 4.39 36.51 63.58
C LYS A 44 5.21 35.50 62.77
N HIS A 45 6.16 34.80 63.39
CA HIS A 45 6.93 33.72 62.76
C HIS A 45 6.06 32.52 62.45
N ARG A 46 5.14 32.12 63.33
CA ARG A 46 4.18 31.05 63.06
C ARG A 46 3.26 31.44 61.92
N GLN A 47 2.76 32.68 61.87
CA GLN A 47 2.00 33.22 60.75
C GLN A 47 2.80 33.23 59.45
N GLN A 48 4.09 33.57 59.50
CA GLN A 48 4.97 33.57 58.34
C GLN A 48 5.28 32.15 57.86
N VAL A 49 5.57 31.21 58.76
CA VAL A 49 5.79 29.79 58.46
C VAL A 49 4.51 29.15 57.92
N THR A 50 3.34 29.44 58.49
CA THR A 50 2.06 28.95 57.96
C THR A 50 1.74 29.56 56.60
N LYS A 51 2.08 30.84 56.36
CA LYS A 51 1.96 31.47 55.03
C LYS A 51 2.87 30.76 54.03
N THR A 52 4.14 30.53 54.37
CA THR A 52 5.10 29.83 53.50
C THR A 52 4.67 28.38 53.23
N ALA A 53 4.24 27.64 54.26
CA ALA A 53 3.74 26.28 54.11
C ALA A 53 2.49 26.22 53.22
N SER A 54 1.55 27.15 53.39
CA SER A 54 0.33 27.23 52.56
C SER A 54 0.63 27.53 51.08
N ILE A 55 1.64 28.36 50.81
CA ILE A 55 2.10 28.67 49.45
C ILE A 55 2.78 27.44 48.83
N ILE A 56 3.56 26.68 49.60
CA ILE A 56 4.18 25.43 49.16
C ILE A 56 3.11 24.39 48.80
N THR A 57 2.08 24.21 49.63
CA THR A 57 0.97 23.27 49.35
C THR A 57 0.18 23.70 48.11
N ALA A 58 -0.13 25.00 47.96
CA ALA A 58 -0.80 25.54 46.77
C ALA A 58 0.01 25.30 45.50
N ARG A 59 1.33 25.52 45.56
CA ARG A 59 2.26 25.25 44.45
C ARG A 59 2.34 23.77 44.12
N LEU A 60 2.46 22.91 45.13
CA LEU A 60 2.49 21.46 44.95
C LEU A 60 1.21 20.98 44.26
N ALA A 61 0.03 21.44 44.72
CA ALA A 61 -1.23 21.07 44.10
C ALA A 61 -1.35 21.54 42.64
N LEU A 62 -0.91 22.76 42.33
CA LEU A 62 -0.87 23.27 40.95
C LEU A 62 0.03 22.40 40.06
N HIS A 63 1.24 22.05 40.52
CA HIS A 63 2.15 21.20 39.76
C HIS A 63 1.64 19.77 39.63
N SER A 64 1.09 19.17 40.70
CA SER A 64 0.52 17.82 40.63
C SER A 64 -0.66 17.74 39.68
N MET A 65 -1.53 18.75 39.67
CA MET A 65 -2.63 18.80 38.69
C MET A 65 -2.12 19.03 37.27
N MET A 66 -1.04 19.80 37.09
CA MET A 66 -0.38 19.98 35.80
C MET A 66 0.17 18.65 35.30
N ASP A 67 0.97 17.97 36.11
CA ASP A 67 1.59 16.70 35.74
C ASP A 67 0.53 15.62 35.43
N PHE A 68 -0.56 15.58 36.20
CA PHE A 68 -1.69 14.69 35.93
C PHE A 68 -2.40 15.03 34.60
N THR A 69 -2.59 16.32 34.31
CA THR A 69 -3.18 16.77 33.05
C THR A 69 -2.26 16.43 31.87
N LEU A 70 -0.96 16.69 31.99
CA LEU A 70 0.04 16.33 30.98
C LEU A 70 0.07 14.81 30.74
N PHE A 71 -0.06 14.01 31.80
CA PHE A 71 -0.19 12.56 31.69
C PHE A 71 -1.46 12.17 30.92
N GLY A 72 -2.61 12.77 31.21
CA GLY A 72 -3.84 12.52 30.46
C GLY A 72 -3.75 12.95 28.98
N ILE A 73 -3.00 14.02 28.66
CA ILE A 73 -2.70 14.40 27.27
C ILE A 73 -1.87 13.32 26.58
N LYS A 74 -0.81 12.82 27.23
CA LYS A 74 0.01 11.71 26.71
C LYS A 74 -0.83 10.46 26.44
N GLN A 75 -1.73 10.14 27.36
CA GLN A 75 -2.62 8.98 27.29
C GLN A 75 -3.89 9.22 26.45
N ARG A 76 -4.03 10.38 25.80
CA ARG A 76 -5.15 10.74 24.90
C ARG A 76 -6.53 10.62 25.54
N TRP A 77 -6.63 10.97 26.81
CA TRP A 77 -7.89 10.84 27.51
C TRP A 77 -8.98 11.73 26.92
N CYS A 78 -10.21 11.23 27.02
CA CYS A 78 -11.34 12.12 27.18
C CYS A 78 -11.44 12.44 28.66
N PHE A 79 -11.38 13.73 28.99
CA PHE A 79 -11.47 14.18 30.38
C PHE A 79 -12.94 14.34 30.77
N SER A 80 -13.32 13.72 31.89
CA SER A 80 -14.63 13.93 32.52
C SER A 80 -14.78 15.33 33.13
N LYS A 81 -15.98 15.64 33.62
CA LYS A 81 -16.21 16.88 34.39
C LYS A 81 -15.39 16.93 35.68
N ASP A 82 -15.02 15.77 36.22
CA ASP A 82 -14.13 15.64 37.38
C ASP A 82 -12.65 15.49 36.98
N TRP A 83 -12.35 15.72 35.70
CA TRP A 83 -11.00 15.62 35.11
C TRP A 83 -10.36 14.23 35.20
N MET A 84 -11.19 13.19 35.26
CA MET A 84 -10.76 11.79 35.25
C MET A 84 -10.80 11.20 33.83
N PRO A 85 -10.07 10.10 33.56
CA PRO A 85 -10.20 9.38 32.30
C PRO A 85 -11.63 8.85 32.11
N GLU A 86 -12.25 9.16 30.97
CA GLU A 86 -13.52 8.59 30.55
C GLU A 86 -13.44 8.02 29.13
N LYS A 87 -14.36 7.12 28.77
CA LYS A 87 -14.43 6.57 27.42
C LYS A 87 -14.86 7.66 26.43
N CYS A 88 -14.07 7.87 25.38
CA CYS A 88 -14.37 8.80 24.30
C CYS A 88 -15.54 8.38 23.39
N GLY A 89 -16.25 7.28 23.70
CA GLY A 89 -17.20 6.59 22.82
C GLY A 89 -16.57 5.44 22.04
N ASP A 90 -17.39 4.50 21.57
CA ASP A 90 -16.91 3.26 20.91
C ASP A 90 -16.59 3.45 19.42
N ASN A 91 -16.88 4.63 18.85
CA ASN A 91 -16.66 4.94 17.44
C ASN A 91 -16.24 6.41 17.23
N MET A 92 -15.88 6.75 15.99
CA MET A 92 -15.45 8.09 15.58
C MET A 92 -16.43 9.20 15.96
N ASN A 93 -17.72 8.94 15.77
CA ASN A 93 -18.76 9.92 16.06
C ASN A 93 -18.81 10.24 17.56
N GLY A 94 -18.56 9.26 18.42
CA GLY A 94 -18.38 9.46 19.86
C GLY A 94 -17.19 10.37 20.16
N VAL A 95 -16.02 10.10 19.55
CA VAL A 95 -14.81 10.90 19.76
C VAL A 95 -15.02 12.35 19.31
N LEU A 96 -15.67 12.57 18.17
CA LEU A 96 -15.98 13.90 17.62
C LEU A 96 -17.06 14.64 18.42
N ALA A 97 -17.98 13.92 19.06
CA ALA A 97 -19.00 14.51 19.93
C ALA A 97 -18.44 14.92 21.30
N HIS A 98 -17.37 14.28 21.77
CA HIS A 98 -16.87 14.47 23.13
C HIS A 98 -16.22 15.86 23.32
N PRO A 99 -16.72 16.72 24.24
CA PRO A 99 -16.30 18.13 24.33
C PRO A 99 -14.87 18.33 24.85
N ARG A 100 -14.32 17.36 25.59
CA ARG A 100 -13.00 17.41 26.22
C ARG A 100 -12.09 16.28 25.72
N SER A 101 -12.14 16.04 24.41
CA SER A 101 -11.34 15.01 23.74
C SER A 101 -9.96 15.57 23.37
N ILE A 102 -8.91 14.99 23.94
CA ILE A 102 -7.54 15.26 23.51
C ILE A 102 -7.35 14.86 22.06
N GLU A 103 -8.02 13.81 21.60
CA GLU A 103 -7.94 13.38 20.20
C GLU A 103 -8.36 14.52 19.25
N ARG A 104 -9.50 15.18 19.49
CA ARG A 104 -9.93 16.35 18.71
C ARG A 104 -8.96 17.52 18.84
N MET A 105 -8.32 17.68 20.00
CA MET A 105 -7.28 18.68 20.24
C MET A 105 -5.97 18.36 19.50
N LEU A 106 -5.79 17.15 18.96
CA LEU A 106 -4.60 16.76 18.18
C LEU A 106 -4.85 16.63 16.67
N MET A 107 -6.10 16.74 16.19
CA MET A 107 -6.40 16.67 14.75
C MET A 107 -5.95 17.93 14.01
N LYS A 108 -5.33 17.85 12.83
CA LYS A 108 -5.07 19.06 12.02
C LYS A 108 -6.18 19.29 10.99
N SER A 109 -6.14 20.42 10.28
CA SER A 109 -7.06 20.73 9.18
C SER A 109 -7.11 19.64 8.12
N GLU A 110 -5.98 18.99 7.87
CA GLU A 110 -5.87 17.89 6.91
C GLU A 110 -6.67 16.68 7.37
N THR A 111 -6.65 16.37 8.68
CA THR A 111 -7.46 15.31 9.28
C THR A 111 -8.95 15.61 9.16
N VAL A 112 -9.36 16.87 9.30
CA VAL A 112 -10.76 17.28 9.15
C VAL A 112 -11.24 17.14 7.72
N ASN A 113 -10.42 17.58 6.75
CA ASN A 113 -10.71 17.38 5.33
C ASN A 113 -10.79 15.89 4.99
N PHE A 114 -9.93 15.06 5.59
CA PHE A 114 -10.01 13.60 5.50
C PHE A 114 -11.34 13.06 6.02
N LEU A 115 -11.79 13.48 7.21
CA LEU A 115 -13.06 13.03 7.78
C LEU A 115 -14.25 13.43 6.91
N ARG A 116 -14.19 14.60 6.27
CA ARG A 116 -15.19 15.06 5.30
C ARG A 116 -15.24 14.17 4.06
N LEU A 117 -14.09 13.81 3.50
CA LEU A 117 -14.03 12.91 2.33
C LEU A 117 -14.45 11.48 2.67
N ALA A 118 -14.21 11.03 3.89
CA ALA A 118 -14.62 9.72 4.39
C ALA A 118 -16.12 9.63 4.75
N GLY A 119 -16.90 10.70 4.59
CA GLY A 119 -18.34 10.70 4.89
C GLY A 119 -18.70 10.70 6.37
N VAL A 120 -17.75 11.02 7.26
CA VAL A 120 -18.00 11.11 8.70
C VAL A 120 -18.89 12.33 8.99
N THR A 121 -19.89 12.17 9.85
CA THR A 121 -20.83 13.26 10.20
C THR A 121 -20.19 14.30 11.13
N ASN A 122 -20.39 15.58 10.84
CA ASN A 122 -19.88 16.74 11.59
C ASN A 122 -18.34 16.82 11.75
N PRO A 123 -17.55 16.66 10.67
CA PRO A 123 -16.08 16.71 10.74
C PRO A 123 -15.57 18.09 11.21
N GLU A 124 -16.34 19.16 11.00
CA GLU A 124 -16.05 20.52 11.44
C GLU A 124 -16.02 20.71 12.96
N LYS A 125 -16.50 19.73 13.74
CA LYS A 125 -16.31 19.71 15.19
C LYS A 125 -14.85 19.47 15.57
N ALA A 126 -13.99 19.04 14.65
CA ALA A 126 -12.54 19.06 14.80
C ALA A 126 -11.92 20.13 13.86
N PRO A 127 -10.73 20.68 14.18
CA PRO A 127 -10.00 20.53 15.43
C PRO A 127 -10.68 21.24 16.61
N LEU A 128 -10.48 20.72 17.82
CA LEU A 128 -10.77 21.47 19.04
C LEU A 128 -9.62 22.47 19.29
N ILE A 129 -9.94 23.76 19.39
CA ILE A 129 -8.93 24.82 19.60
C ILE A 129 -8.62 25.00 21.09
N ARG A 130 -9.65 24.91 21.94
CA ARG A 130 -9.55 25.08 23.38
C ARG A 130 -10.65 24.30 24.07
N PHE A 131 -10.35 23.73 25.23
CA PHE A 131 -11.35 23.32 26.21
C PHE A 131 -10.80 23.49 27.63
N GLY A 132 -11.69 23.48 28.61
CA GLY A 132 -11.32 23.58 30.01
C GLY A 132 -12.48 23.21 30.90
N GLU A 133 -12.20 23.02 32.18
CA GLU A 133 -13.20 22.68 33.18
C GLU A 133 -12.85 23.37 34.51
N THR A 134 -13.89 23.71 35.28
CA THR A 134 -13.71 24.25 36.64
C THR A 134 -14.23 23.24 37.64
N ILE A 135 -13.31 22.66 38.40
CA ILE A 135 -13.59 21.57 39.32
C ILE A 135 -13.73 22.13 40.73
N ASN A 136 -14.89 21.93 41.34
CA ASN A 136 -15.13 22.37 42.72
C ASN A 136 -14.40 21.44 43.71
N LEU A 137 -13.62 22.02 44.63
CA LEU A 137 -12.86 21.27 45.63
C LEU A 137 -13.74 20.55 46.67
N LYS A 138 -14.98 21.02 46.87
CA LYS A 138 -15.95 20.37 47.77
C LYS A 138 -16.43 19.04 47.21
N THR A 139 -16.58 18.94 45.90
CA THR A 139 -17.05 17.73 45.18
C THR A 139 -15.91 16.95 44.55
N PHE A 140 -14.66 17.30 44.82
CA PHE A 140 -13.50 16.63 44.26
C PHE A 140 -13.43 15.17 44.72
N SER A 141 -13.42 14.24 43.76
CA SER A 141 -13.49 12.80 44.03
C SER A 141 -12.31 12.32 44.88
N ALA A 142 -12.60 11.56 45.93
CA ALA A 142 -11.58 10.90 46.75
C ALA A 142 -10.76 9.86 45.97
N LEU A 143 -11.29 9.37 44.85
CA LEU A 143 -10.62 8.42 43.95
C LEU A 143 -9.62 9.11 43.01
N HIS A 144 -9.61 10.44 42.94
CA HIS A 144 -8.71 11.16 42.05
C HIS A 144 -7.25 11.01 42.55
N PRO A 145 -6.27 10.67 41.70
CA PRO A 145 -4.89 10.41 42.12
C PRO A 145 -4.23 11.57 42.90
N VAL A 146 -4.56 12.82 42.53
CA VAL A 146 -4.09 14.01 43.26
C VAL A 146 -4.95 14.44 44.46
N TYR A 147 -5.98 13.66 44.85
CA TYR A 147 -6.92 14.02 45.92
C TYR A 147 -6.23 14.39 47.22
N LYS A 148 -5.24 13.59 47.66
CA LYS A 148 -4.55 13.84 48.93
C LYS A 148 -3.96 15.25 48.98
N ILE A 149 -3.25 15.65 47.92
CA ILE A 149 -2.60 16.96 47.79
C ILE A 149 -3.63 18.08 47.66
N VAL A 150 -4.69 17.85 46.87
CA VAL A 150 -5.74 18.84 46.62
C VAL A 150 -6.64 19.04 47.85
N SER A 151 -6.87 17.99 48.64
CA SER A 151 -7.70 18.05 49.84
C SER A 151 -7.09 18.91 50.95
N GLU A 152 -5.76 19.01 51.00
CA GLU A 152 -5.03 19.90 51.91
C GLU A 152 -5.24 21.38 51.58
N LEU A 153 -5.72 21.70 50.36
CA LEU A 153 -6.11 23.06 49.97
C LEU A 153 -7.43 23.52 50.58
N LYS A 154 -8.25 22.62 51.17
CA LYS A 154 -9.56 22.96 51.75
C LYS A 154 -9.46 23.96 52.92
N GLY A 155 -8.27 24.14 53.51
CA GLY A 155 -7.99 25.17 54.52
C GLY A 155 -7.61 26.54 53.94
N TYR A 156 -7.49 26.68 52.62
CA TYR A 156 -7.19 27.93 51.93
C TYR A 156 -8.47 28.58 51.38
N LYS A 157 -8.42 29.86 50.98
CA LYS A 157 -9.52 30.54 50.24
C LYS A 157 -9.74 29.98 48.82
N THR A 158 -9.38 28.73 48.56
CA THR A 158 -9.55 28.06 47.26
C THR A 158 -10.87 27.32 47.28
N GLU A 159 -11.76 27.63 46.35
CA GLU A 159 -13.03 26.91 46.18
C GLU A 159 -12.99 25.96 44.98
N ALA A 160 -12.24 26.31 43.93
CA ALA A 160 -12.18 25.52 42.72
C ALA A 160 -10.79 25.55 42.06
N ILE A 161 -10.54 24.56 41.19
CA ILE A 161 -9.39 24.52 40.29
C ILE A 161 -9.92 24.66 38.86
N ARG A 162 -9.40 25.65 38.12
CA ARG A 162 -9.68 25.79 36.68
C ARG A 162 -8.54 25.22 35.89
N ILE A 163 -8.85 24.34 34.94
CA ILE A 163 -7.90 23.75 34.01
C ILE A 163 -8.32 24.16 32.61
N ASP A 164 -7.39 24.69 31.83
CA ASP A 164 -7.58 25.15 30.47
C ASP A 164 -6.49 24.53 29.58
N ILE A 165 -6.88 23.90 28.48
CA ILE A 165 -5.98 23.41 27.43
C ILE A 165 -6.33 24.15 26.15
N ALA A 166 -5.35 24.77 25.50
CA ALA A 166 -5.52 25.50 24.25
C ALA A 166 -4.40 25.18 23.26
N ARG A 167 -4.69 25.19 21.96
CA ARG A 167 -3.63 25.14 20.93
C ARG A 167 -2.92 26.48 20.83
N ASP A 168 -1.61 26.41 20.62
CA ASP A 168 -0.76 27.57 20.32
C ASP A 168 -0.46 27.63 18.82
N ASN A 169 -1.30 28.36 18.08
CA ASN A 169 -1.22 28.47 16.62
C ASN A 169 -0.48 29.75 16.17
N ARG A 170 0.41 30.30 17.01
CA ARG A 170 1.15 31.53 16.65
C ARG A 170 2.10 31.22 15.48
N GLY A 171 2.02 31.98 14.39
CA GLY A 171 2.84 31.78 13.18
C GLY A 171 4.35 31.94 13.34
N VAL A 172 4.82 32.35 14.53
CA VAL A 172 6.24 32.40 14.91
C VAL A 172 6.76 31.02 15.33
N ILE A 173 5.88 30.08 15.68
CA ILE A 173 6.25 28.72 16.01
C ILE A 173 6.34 27.93 14.71
N PRO A 174 7.54 27.49 14.29
CA PRO A 174 7.66 26.77 13.04
C PRO A 174 7.06 25.37 13.19
N GLU A 175 6.06 25.07 12.36
CA GLU A 175 5.55 23.72 12.14
C GLU A 175 6.32 23.09 10.97
N TYR A 176 7.08 22.05 11.25
CA TYR A 176 7.90 21.28 10.31
C TYR A 176 7.28 19.92 9.94
N GLY A 177 6.09 19.59 10.46
CA GLY A 177 5.43 18.30 10.26
C GLY A 177 4.07 18.15 10.97
N ARG A 178 3.82 16.98 11.58
CA ARG A 178 2.58 16.65 12.31
C ARG A 178 2.57 17.15 13.76
N GLU A 179 3.62 17.81 14.22
CA GLU A 179 3.69 18.35 15.58
C GLU A 179 2.65 19.44 15.84
N LEU A 180 2.27 19.55 17.11
CA LEU A 180 1.29 20.51 17.61
C LEU A 180 1.77 21.09 18.93
N TYR A 181 1.47 22.36 19.17
CA TYR A 181 1.84 23.03 20.41
C TYR A 181 0.58 23.31 21.22
N LEU A 182 0.59 22.92 22.49
CA LEU A 182 -0.51 23.17 23.43
C LEU A 182 -0.01 24.03 24.58
N THR A 183 -0.90 24.88 25.08
CA THR A 183 -0.75 25.59 26.34
C THR A 183 -1.73 25.00 27.33
N VAL A 184 -1.20 24.46 28.42
CA VAL A 184 -1.99 23.98 29.56
C VAL A 184 -1.87 25.05 30.65
N LYS A 185 -3.00 25.54 31.15
CA LYS A 185 -3.05 26.54 32.22
C LYS A 185 -3.91 25.99 33.35
N ILE A 186 -3.39 26.04 34.57
CA ILE A 186 -4.12 25.64 35.77
C ILE A 186 -4.10 26.82 36.75
N SER A 187 -5.27 27.20 37.23
CA SER A 187 -5.46 28.31 38.16
C SER A 187 -6.23 27.85 39.40
N LEU A 188 -5.80 28.27 40.59
CA LEU A 188 -6.60 28.14 41.81
C LEU A 188 -7.58 29.31 41.88
N LEU A 189 -8.86 29.02 42.08
CA LEU A 189 -9.93 30.03 42.10
C LEU A 189 -10.48 30.23 43.52
N ASP A 190 -10.81 31.48 43.83
CA ASP A 190 -11.57 31.84 45.03
C ASP A 190 -13.08 31.60 44.87
N ALA A 191 -13.85 31.91 45.91
CA ALA A 191 -15.31 31.80 45.91
C ALA A 191 -16.02 32.69 44.88
N SER A 192 -15.35 33.73 44.37
CA SER A 192 -15.85 34.58 43.30
C SER A 192 -15.49 34.07 41.90
N GLY A 193 -14.80 32.93 41.82
CA GLY A 193 -14.32 32.33 40.57
C GLY A 193 -13.11 33.04 39.97
N LYS A 194 -12.42 33.89 40.73
CA LYS A 194 -11.23 34.62 40.26
C LYS A 194 -9.94 33.90 40.66
N PRO A 195 -8.88 33.94 39.84
CA PRO A 195 -7.57 33.44 40.23
C PRO A 195 -7.09 34.13 41.50
N ILE A 196 -6.64 33.33 42.47
CA ILE A 196 -6.16 33.85 43.75
C ILE A 196 -4.85 34.61 43.52
N LEU A 197 -4.76 35.84 44.04
CA LEU A 197 -3.55 36.65 43.99
C LEU A 197 -2.75 36.51 45.29
N VAL A 198 -1.46 36.18 45.16
CA VAL A 198 -0.48 36.18 46.27
C VAL A 198 0.68 37.08 45.88
N GLY A 199 0.90 38.17 46.64
CA GLY A 199 1.99 39.11 46.35
C GLY A 199 1.88 39.87 45.02
N GLY A 200 0.68 39.91 44.41
CA GLY A 200 0.44 40.49 43.08
C GLY A 200 0.53 39.49 41.93
N SER A 201 0.99 38.27 42.18
CA SER A 201 1.04 37.16 41.22
C SER A 201 -0.22 36.30 41.32
N GLU A 202 -0.80 35.91 40.17
CA GLU A 202 -1.88 34.92 40.13
C GLU A 202 -1.33 33.52 40.43
N LEU A 203 -1.96 32.79 41.36
CA LEU A 203 -1.69 31.38 41.64
C LEU A 203 -2.13 30.50 40.46
N THR A 204 -1.28 30.53 39.44
CA THR A 204 -1.48 29.91 38.15
C THR A 204 -0.18 29.25 37.73
N THR A 205 -0.27 28.05 37.17
CA THR A 205 0.84 27.42 36.46
C THR A 205 0.47 27.22 35.00
N THR A 206 1.37 27.62 34.11
CA THR A 206 1.20 27.49 32.66
C THR A 206 2.33 26.63 32.13
N SER A 207 1.99 25.57 31.42
CA SER A 207 2.94 24.70 30.71
C SER A 207 2.72 24.84 29.22
N LYS A 208 3.80 25.09 28.48
CA LYS A 208 3.83 25.01 27.02
C LYS A 208 4.42 23.68 26.63
N ILE A 209 3.65 22.89 25.91
CA ILE A 209 4.03 21.55 25.50
C ILE A 209 4.03 21.43 23.98
N GLY A 210 5.02 20.73 23.45
CA GLY A 210 5.03 20.25 22.07
C GLY A 210 4.61 18.78 22.04
N VAL A 211 3.63 18.47 21.22
CA VAL A 211 3.18 17.11 20.92
C VAL A 211 3.81 16.72 19.60
N TYR A 212 4.73 15.75 19.65
CA TYR A 212 5.50 15.32 18.49
C TYR A 212 5.14 13.88 18.13
N PRO A 213 4.97 13.53 16.85
CA PRO A 213 4.86 12.13 16.44
C PRO A 213 6.01 11.32 17.04
N ARG A 214 5.72 10.11 17.49
CA ARG A 214 6.74 9.22 18.02
C ARG A 214 7.52 8.63 16.86
N GLU A 215 8.60 9.31 16.51
CA GLU A 215 9.51 8.86 15.49
C GLU A 215 10.55 7.90 16.05
N VAL A 216 10.85 6.84 15.30
CA VAL A 216 11.93 5.90 15.60
C VAL A 216 13.25 6.65 15.82
N GLY A 217 13.47 7.73 15.05
CA GLY A 217 14.63 8.63 15.15
C GLY A 217 14.80 9.31 16.52
N SER A 218 13.79 9.28 17.39
CA SER A 218 13.80 9.89 18.72
C SER A 218 14.45 9.00 19.78
N PHE A 219 14.72 7.74 19.46
CA PHE A 219 15.34 6.77 20.36
C PHE A 219 16.70 6.35 19.86
N ALA A 220 17.67 6.20 20.77
CA ALA A 220 18.97 5.65 20.43
C ALA A 220 18.83 4.16 20.08
N LEU A 221 18.12 3.42 20.93
CA LEU A 221 17.87 2.00 20.79
C LEU A 221 16.39 1.70 21.04
N LEU A 222 15.81 0.82 20.24
CA LEU A 222 14.49 0.26 20.43
C LEU A 222 14.61 -1.27 20.51
N VAL A 223 14.15 -1.83 21.62
CA VAL A 223 14.17 -3.27 21.90
C VAL A 223 12.75 -3.81 21.80
N ALA A 224 12.54 -4.82 20.95
CA ALA A 224 11.22 -5.38 20.68
C ALA A 224 10.64 -6.25 21.81
N GLY A 225 11.50 -6.81 22.66
CA GLY A 225 11.14 -7.65 23.82
C GLY A 225 11.68 -7.07 25.13
N ASP A 226 12.20 -7.93 26.00
CA ASP A 226 12.82 -7.57 27.26
C ASP A 226 14.27 -7.09 27.06
N LEU A 227 14.70 -6.14 27.89
CA LEU A 227 16.09 -5.73 28.00
C LEU A 227 16.72 -6.35 29.25
N HIS A 228 17.63 -7.30 29.06
CA HIS A 228 18.31 -8.05 30.10
C HIS A 228 19.65 -7.38 30.45
N LEU A 229 19.80 -6.95 31.70
CA LEU A 229 21.06 -6.50 32.29
C LEU A 229 21.62 -7.53 33.28
N ASP A 230 20.96 -8.66 33.47
CA ASP A 230 21.20 -9.68 34.48
C ASP A 230 21.79 -10.99 33.94
N LYS A 231 22.30 -10.98 32.70
CA LYS A 231 22.80 -12.17 32.00
C LYS A 231 24.31 -12.11 31.79
N GLU A 232 24.97 -13.23 32.06
CA GLU A 232 26.44 -13.33 32.03
C GLU A 232 27.03 -13.54 30.63
N ASN A 233 26.33 -14.17 29.68
CA ASN A 233 27.04 -14.80 28.55
C ASN A 233 26.93 -14.16 27.15
N ARG A 234 28.09 -14.25 26.49
CA ARG A 234 28.60 -13.72 25.21
C ARG A 234 28.03 -14.37 23.93
N SER A 235 27.06 -15.28 24.02
CA SER A 235 26.70 -16.18 22.90
C SER A 235 25.25 -16.05 22.46
N GLY A 236 24.88 -14.86 22.02
CA GLY A 236 24.23 -14.70 20.72
C GLY A 236 22.86 -15.34 20.42
N VAL A 237 22.10 -15.84 21.39
CA VAL A 237 20.68 -16.21 21.21
C VAL A 237 19.85 -15.61 22.35
N PRO A 238 18.97 -14.63 22.07
CA PRO A 238 17.97 -14.18 23.03
C PRO A 238 17.11 -15.37 23.52
N GLU A 239 16.80 -15.45 24.82
CA GLU A 239 15.94 -16.52 25.37
C GLU A 239 14.54 -16.53 24.72
N ALA A 240 14.06 -15.36 24.33
CA ALA A 240 12.83 -15.16 23.56
C ALA A 240 13.06 -14.19 22.39
N LYS A 241 12.27 -14.35 21.32
CA LYS A 241 12.27 -13.41 20.19
C LYS A 241 11.97 -11.99 20.67
N GLY A 242 12.72 -11.02 20.19
CA GLY A 242 12.59 -9.61 20.58
C GLY A 242 13.55 -9.15 21.67
N ASP A 243 14.07 -10.07 22.50
CA ASP A 243 14.88 -9.70 23.66
C ASP A 243 16.27 -9.21 23.25
N ALA A 244 16.82 -8.30 24.08
CA ALA A 244 18.19 -7.84 23.99
C ALA A 244 18.89 -8.03 25.34
N ALA A 245 20.12 -8.53 25.33
CA ALA A 245 20.93 -8.70 26.52
C ALA A 245 22.19 -7.83 26.42
N LEU A 246 22.50 -7.14 27.51
CA LEU A 246 23.77 -6.42 27.68
C LEU A 246 24.61 -7.17 28.71
N LYS A 247 25.89 -7.31 28.40
CA LYS A 247 26.79 -8.21 29.14
C LYS A 247 26.97 -7.75 30.59
N GLN A 248 26.78 -8.69 31.51
CA GLN A 248 27.17 -8.54 32.90
C GLN A 248 28.63 -8.99 33.11
N PHE A 249 29.36 -8.25 33.93
CA PHE A 249 30.73 -8.54 34.34
C PHE A 249 30.72 -9.04 35.78
N SER A 250 31.69 -9.89 36.11
CA SER A 250 31.78 -10.55 37.42
C SER A 250 32.13 -9.61 38.57
N SER A 251 32.71 -8.44 38.27
CA SER A 251 33.18 -7.48 39.27
C SER A 251 32.77 -6.05 38.91
N ARG A 252 32.44 -5.26 39.92
CA ARG A 252 32.25 -3.81 39.85
C ARG A 252 33.58 -3.07 39.83
N ASN A 253 34.66 -3.62 40.38
CA ASN A 253 35.99 -3.00 40.30
C ASN A 253 36.46 -2.83 38.85
N ASP A 254 35.96 -3.67 37.95
CA ASP A 254 36.12 -3.53 36.50
C ASP A 254 35.52 -2.22 35.95
N ARG A 255 34.49 -1.64 36.59
CA ARG A 255 33.90 -0.33 36.21
C ARG A 255 34.92 0.81 36.18
N LEU A 256 35.89 0.82 37.09
CA LEU A 256 36.91 1.88 37.14
C LEU A 256 37.87 1.83 35.94
N ARG A 257 37.92 0.69 35.23
CA ARG A 257 38.73 0.51 34.03
C ARG A 257 37.98 0.82 32.73
N PHE A 258 36.65 0.86 32.75
CA PHE A 258 35.83 0.83 31.53
C PHE A 258 34.84 2.00 31.43
N PRO A 259 34.88 2.80 30.33
CA PRO A 259 33.86 3.80 30.05
C PRO A 259 32.47 3.20 29.77
N GLY A 260 32.42 1.94 29.32
CA GLY A 260 31.18 1.17 29.11
C GLY A 260 30.31 1.70 27.97
N LEU A 261 29.03 1.32 27.97
CA LEU A 261 28.00 1.78 27.04
C LEU A 261 27.17 2.90 27.66
N ILE A 262 27.15 4.07 27.02
CA ILE A 262 26.40 5.24 27.48
C ILE A 262 25.35 5.61 26.45
N PHE A 263 24.08 5.52 26.83
CA PHE A 263 22.96 6.07 26.08
C PHE A 263 22.72 7.52 26.52
N GLU A 264 23.09 8.47 25.67
CA GLU A 264 22.86 9.91 25.87
C GLU A 264 21.47 10.36 25.39
N SER A 265 20.66 9.44 24.89
CA SER A 265 19.32 9.72 24.38
C SER A 265 18.38 8.57 24.76
N PRO A 266 17.05 8.77 24.65
CA PRO A 266 16.08 7.80 25.15
C PRO A 266 16.24 6.40 24.53
N VAL A 267 15.96 5.38 25.34
CA VAL A 267 15.90 3.96 24.91
C VAL A 267 14.47 3.47 25.09
N PHE A 268 13.89 2.87 24.06
CA PHE A 268 12.57 2.25 24.13
C PHE A 268 12.71 0.75 24.36
N VAL A 269 11.98 0.20 25.33
CA VAL A 269 11.91 -1.24 25.59
C VAL A 269 10.45 -1.64 25.59
N ASN A 270 10.08 -2.55 24.70
CA ASN A 270 8.68 -2.96 24.58
C ASN A 270 8.22 -3.79 25.79
N GLY A 271 9.10 -4.68 26.27
CA GLY A 271 8.91 -5.53 27.43
C GLY A 271 9.52 -4.99 28.71
N ALA A 272 9.96 -5.90 29.58
CA ALA A 272 10.51 -5.59 30.88
C ALA A 272 11.99 -5.21 30.80
N VAL A 273 12.47 -4.42 31.76
CA VAL A 273 13.91 -4.22 31.99
C VAL A 273 14.33 -5.06 33.19
N ARG A 274 15.22 -6.03 32.98
CA ARG A 274 15.68 -6.95 34.02
C ARG A 274 17.02 -6.48 34.57
N LEU A 275 17.03 -6.11 35.83
CA LEU A 275 18.19 -5.57 36.54
C LEU A 275 19.10 -6.69 37.05
N PRO A 276 20.43 -6.43 37.12
CA PRO A 276 21.37 -7.36 37.74
C PRO A 276 20.92 -7.83 39.13
N ALA A 277 21.14 -9.11 39.43
CA ALA A 277 20.90 -9.63 40.76
C ALA A 277 21.79 -8.92 41.80
N ALA A 278 21.19 -8.43 42.89
CA ALA A 278 21.90 -8.07 44.10
C ALA A 278 21.78 -9.23 45.12
N PRO A 279 22.84 -9.63 45.83
CA PRO A 279 22.78 -10.73 46.79
C PRO A 279 21.68 -10.52 47.85
N ASP A 280 21.59 -9.31 48.42
CA ASP A 280 20.57 -8.82 49.36
C ASP A 280 20.61 -7.26 49.46
N LEU A 281 19.68 -6.66 50.21
CA LEU A 281 19.65 -5.19 50.46
C LEU A 281 20.91 -4.71 51.20
N GLU A 282 21.49 -5.54 52.06
CA GLU A 282 22.62 -5.21 52.94
C GLU A 282 23.96 -5.19 52.19
N SER A 283 24.16 -6.08 51.22
CA SER A 283 25.31 -6.09 50.29
C SER A 283 25.28 -4.92 49.31
N ASP A 284 24.08 -4.43 48.95
CA ASP A 284 23.90 -3.22 48.16
C ASP A 284 24.35 -1.96 48.95
N GLU A 285 24.30 -1.98 50.28
CA GLU A 285 24.77 -0.89 51.16
C GLU A 285 26.29 -0.91 51.39
N LYS A 286 26.86 -2.09 51.68
CA LYS A 286 28.26 -2.24 52.14
C LYS A 286 29.34 -2.07 51.06
N GLY A 287 28.96 -1.84 49.80
CA GLY A 287 29.93 -1.59 48.71
C GLY A 287 30.78 -2.80 48.35
N VAL A 288 30.28 -4.01 48.64
CA VAL A 288 30.92 -5.27 48.28
C VAL A 288 31.00 -5.37 46.76
N ASP A 289 32.10 -5.95 46.26
CA ASP A 289 32.27 -6.19 44.84
C ASP A 289 31.23 -7.21 44.36
N THR A 290 30.28 -6.76 43.53
CA THR A 290 29.20 -7.58 42.98
C THR A 290 29.24 -7.55 41.47
N VAL A 291 28.47 -8.45 40.85
CA VAL A 291 28.19 -8.42 39.42
C VAL A 291 27.75 -7.02 38.94
N TYR A 292 28.24 -6.59 37.78
CA TYR A 292 28.06 -5.23 37.27
C TYR A 292 27.85 -5.21 35.76
N THR A 293 26.86 -4.44 35.29
CA THR A 293 26.60 -4.24 33.86
C THR A 293 26.99 -2.81 33.47
N PRO A 294 28.04 -2.60 32.65
CA PRO A 294 28.62 -1.29 32.36
C PRO A 294 27.78 -0.50 31.35
N VAL A 295 26.53 -0.26 31.68
CA VAL A 295 25.55 0.46 30.85
C VAL A 295 25.00 1.62 31.66
N THR A 296 25.02 2.83 31.08
CA THR A 296 24.48 4.04 31.68
C THR A 296 23.40 4.63 30.79
N PHE A 297 22.22 4.88 31.37
CA PHE A 297 21.14 5.58 30.70
C PHE A 297 21.13 7.02 31.20
N LYS A 298 21.78 7.91 30.44
CA LYS A 298 21.86 9.33 30.77
C LYS A 298 20.56 10.07 30.45
N ASP A 299 19.77 9.54 29.53
CA ASP A 299 18.40 9.96 29.30
C ASP A 299 17.39 8.90 29.79
N LYS A 300 16.10 9.17 29.60
CA LYS A 300 15.00 8.31 30.05
C LYS A 300 14.98 6.97 29.32
N ILE A 301 14.58 5.93 30.05
CA ILE A 301 14.07 4.71 29.42
C ILE A 301 12.56 4.82 29.31
N ILE A 302 12.03 4.50 28.13
CA ILE A 302 10.59 4.45 27.88
C ILE A 302 10.18 2.98 27.75
N LEU A 303 9.24 2.54 28.58
CA LEU A 303 8.72 1.18 28.62
C LEU A 303 7.34 1.15 27.97
N GLY A 304 7.11 0.21 27.04
CA GLY A 304 5.78 -0.01 26.46
C GLY A 304 4.76 -0.39 27.54
N GLU A 305 4.94 -1.58 28.13
CA GLU A 305 4.08 -2.08 29.21
C GLU A 305 4.84 -2.94 30.25
N GLY A 306 6.12 -3.26 30.03
CA GLY A 306 6.86 -4.12 30.94
C GLY A 306 7.29 -3.40 32.23
N PRO A 307 7.27 -4.08 33.39
CA PRO A 307 7.83 -3.55 34.62
C PRO A 307 9.37 -3.57 34.60
N VAL A 308 9.99 -2.86 35.53
CA VAL A 308 11.40 -3.09 35.87
C VAL A 308 11.45 -4.27 36.85
N LEU A 309 12.21 -5.30 36.51
CA LEU A 309 12.28 -6.55 37.27
C LEU A 309 13.67 -6.73 37.91
N ARG A 310 13.72 -7.36 39.07
CA ARG A 310 14.94 -7.87 39.70
C ARG A 310 14.63 -9.25 40.30
N LYS A 311 15.40 -10.28 39.92
CA LYS A 311 15.12 -11.68 40.32
C LYS A 311 13.65 -12.09 40.04
N ASN A 312 13.09 -11.69 38.89
CA ASN A 312 11.69 -11.90 38.49
C ASN A 312 10.60 -11.23 39.37
N ALA A 313 10.97 -10.35 40.30
CA ALA A 313 10.03 -9.53 41.06
C ALA A 313 10.09 -8.06 40.59
N GLU A 314 8.98 -7.33 40.69
CA GLU A 314 8.96 -5.90 40.38
C GLU A 314 9.91 -5.13 41.31
N PHE A 315 10.80 -4.35 40.70
CA PHE A 315 11.79 -3.58 41.42
C PHE A 315 11.13 -2.36 42.07
N GLN A 316 11.27 -2.25 43.39
CA GLN A 316 10.86 -1.06 44.13
C GLN A 316 12.09 -0.29 44.63
N PRO A 317 12.11 1.05 44.49
CA PRO A 317 13.20 1.87 45.01
C PRO A 317 13.24 1.83 46.54
N ARG A 318 14.42 2.09 47.11
CA ARG A 318 14.70 1.97 48.56
C ARG A 318 13.92 2.98 49.41
N SER A 319 13.63 4.15 48.85
CA SER A 319 12.83 5.20 49.48
C SER A 319 11.77 5.72 48.52
N ALA A 320 10.72 6.33 49.07
CA ALA A 320 9.66 7.01 48.33
C ALA A 320 10.14 8.37 47.75
N GLY A 321 11.35 8.42 47.17
CA GLY A 321 11.88 9.61 46.49
C GLY A 321 12.79 10.52 47.31
N ALA A 322 13.62 9.99 48.22
CA ALA A 322 14.77 10.76 48.70
C ALA A 322 15.69 11.13 47.51
N ASP A 323 16.46 12.21 47.61
CA ASP A 323 17.24 12.77 46.48
C ASP A 323 18.12 11.73 45.73
N SER A 324 18.57 10.68 46.42
CA SER A 324 19.33 9.58 45.81
C SER A 324 18.52 8.59 44.98
N ASP A 325 17.21 8.47 45.24
CA ASP A 325 16.34 7.43 44.69
C ASP A 325 15.27 7.98 43.74
N GLN A 326 15.10 9.31 43.63
CA GLN A 326 14.08 9.95 42.79
C GLN A 326 14.06 9.49 41.32
N PHE A 327 15.24 9.19 40.76
CA PHE A 327 15.37 8.74 39.38
C PHE A 327 15.82 7.29 39.25
N TRP A 328 15.93 6.54 40.35
CA TRP A 328 16.55 5.20 40.33
C TRP A 328 18.01 5.23 39.79
N ALA A 329 18.67 6.38 39.92
CA ALA A 329 20.01 6.62 39.42
C ALA A 329 21.10 5.94 40.27
N ASN A 330 20.81 5.59 41.52
CA ASN A 330 21.77 5.06 42.48
C ASN A 330 21.81 3.52 42.57
N ILE A 331 21.30 2.82 41.56
CA ILE A 331 21.42 1.36 41.48
C ILE A 331 22.89 1.01 41.20
N ARG A 332 23.56 0.34 42.14
CA ARG A 332 25.03 0.20 42.12
C ARG A 332 25.55 -0.84 41.11
N GLN A 333 24.70 -1.79 40.71
CA GLN A 333 25.05 -2.89 39.80
C GLN A 333 25.05 -2.48 38.32
N PHE A 334 24.70 -1.23 37.98
CA PHE A 334 24.90 -0.68 36.63
C PHE A 334 25.10 0.85 36.69
N GLY A 335 25.13 1.52 35.54
CA GLY A 335 25.34 2.98 35.46
C GLY A 335 24.16 3.85 35.89
N GLY A 336 23.00 3.24 36.16
CA GLY A 336 21.79 3.90 36.67
C GLY A 336 20.88 4.52 35.59
N PHE A 337 19.65 4.82 35.99
CA PHE A 337 18.66 5.57 35.18
C PHE A 337 18.74 7.06 35.53
N GLN A 338 19.66 7.83 34.93
CA GLN A 338 19.96 9.19 35.42
C GLN A 338 18.77 10.16 35.32
N LYS A 339 17.86 9.96 34.37
CA LYS A 339 16.60 10.71 34.24
C LYS A 339 15.35 9.88 34.52
N GLY A 340 15.51 8.68 35.08
CA GLY A 340 14.40 7.78 35.42
C GLY A 340 13.81 7.00 34.26
N VAL A 341 12.66 6.39 34.55
CA VAL A 341 11.91 5.48 33.67
C VAL A 341 10.52 6.08 33.43
N GLU A 342 10.04 6.01 32.19
CA GLU A 342 8.73 6.50 31.77
C GLU A 342 7.90 5.35 31.20
N LEU A 343 6.65 5.21 31.64
CA LEU A 343 5.71 4.23 31.11
C LEU A 343 4.91 4.87 29.98
N ASP A 344 4.84 4.17 28.86
CA ASP A 344 4.11 4.61 27.69
C ASP A 344 2.64 4.18 27.71
N GLY A 345 2.36 3.01 28.31
CA GLY A 345 1.01 2.55 28.65
C GLY A 345 0.50 1.36 27.83
N ALA A 346 1.21 0.96 26.77
CA ALA A 346 0.95 -0.26 26.00
C ALA A 346 2.21 -0.72 25.26
N ARG A 347 2.32 -2.03 25.00
CA ARG A 347 3.30 -2.56 24.04
C ARG A 347 3.03 -2.02 22.63
N ASP A 348 4.10 -1.69 21.92
CA ASP A 348 4.08 -1.41 20.50
C ASP A 348 3.90 -2.73 19.73
N ILE A 349 2.72 -2.90 19.15
CA ILE A 349 2.32 -4.09 18.42
C ILE A 349 3.17 -4.25 17.14
N GLY A 350 3.62 -3.15 16.54
CA GLY A 350 4.51 -3.17 15.37
C GLY A 350 5.85 -3.84 15.68
N LEU A 351 6.44 -3.56 16.86
CA LEU A 351 7.65 -4.25 17.34
C LEU A 351 7.41 -5.75 17.57
N ASP A 352 6.23 -6.11 18.08
CA ASP A 352 5.88 -7.51 18.34
C ASP A 352 5.76 -8.31 17.03
N PHE A 353 5.16 -7.74 15.98
CA PHE A 353 5.16 -8.37 14.65
C PHE A 353 6.53 -8.34 13.97
N LEU A 354 7.29 -7.26 14.13
CA LEU A 354 8.63 -7.13 13.54
C LEU A 354 9.61 -8.15 14.13
N SER A 355 9.53 -8.42 15.43
CA SER A 355 10.30 -9.48 16.11
C SER A 355 9.74 -10.89 15.89
N GLY A 356 8.49 -10.99 15.43
CA GLY A 356 7.79 -12.26 15.32
C GLY A 356 7.40 -12.84 16.68
N PHE A 357 7.29 -11.98 17.71
CA PHE A 357 6.60 -12.27 18.97
C PHE A 357 5.10 -12.47 18.73
N GLN A 358 4.51 -11.65 17.85
CA GLN A 358 3.20 -11.92 17.25
C GLN A 358 3.38 -12.33 15.78
N THR A 359 2.63 -13.34 15.33
CA THR A 359 2.58 -13.78 13.93
C THR A 359 1.25 -13.36 13.33
N SER A 360 1.25 -12.73 12.15
CA SER A 360 0.01 -12.43 11.44
C SER A 360 -0.66 -13.76 11.06
N GLY A 361 -1.95 -13.93 11.39
CA GLY A 361 -2.70 -15.13 11.01
C GLY A 361 -2.82 -15.30 9.49
N ASP A 362 -2.67 -14.22 8.74
CA ASP A 362 -2.64 -14.22 7.28
C ASP A 362 -1.22 -13.92 6.80
N THR A 363 -0.50 -14.94 6.35
CA THR A 363 0.67 -14.75 5.49
C THR A 363 0.20 -14.23 4.15
N VAL A 364 0.64 -13.01 3.78
CA VAL A 364 0.56 -12.47 2.42
C VAL A 364 1.05 -13.56 1.46
N ASP A 365 0.23 -14.06 0.53
CA ASP A 365 0.74 -14.93 -0.53
C ASP A 365 1.59 -14.05 -1.47
N PRO A 366 2.92 -14.19 -1.46
CA PRO A 366 3.80 -13.31 -2.22
C PRO A 366 3.59 -13.47 -3.72
N SER A 367 3.06 -14.62 -4.15
CA SER A 367 2.77 -14.90 -5.55
C SER A 367 1.57 -14.09 -6.05
N ASP A 368 0.54 -13.91 -5.23
CA ASP A 368 -0.63 -13.11 -5.57
C ASP A 368 -0.36 -11.61 -5.45
N LEU A 369 0.43 -11.18 -4.47
CA LEU A 369 0.90 -9.80 -4.38
C LEU A 369 1.76 -9.43 -5.61
N LYS A 370 2.71 -10.28 -6.01
CA LYS A 370 3.53 -10.06 -7.20
C LYS A 370 2.68 -9.98 -8.46
N LYS A 371 1.66 -10.84 -8.60
CA LYS A 371 0.69 -10.76 -9.71
C LYS A 371 -0.05 -9.44 -9.70
N CYS A 372 -0.53 -8.96 -8.54
CA CYS A 372 -1.22 -7.69 -8.46
C CYS A 372 -0.30 -6.48 -8.72
N VAL A 373 0.96 -6.49 -8.27
CA VAL A 373 1.95 -5.45 -8.59
C VAL A 373 2.20 -5.41 -10.10
N GLN A 374 2.46 -6.56 -10.72
CA GLN A 374 2.64 -6.64 -12.18
C GLN A 374 1.39 -6.19 -12.93
N TYR A 375 0.21 -6.55 -12.43
CA TYR A 375 -1.08 -6.16 -12.99
C TYR A 375 -1.37 -4.66 -12.83
N ASN A 376 -0.92 -4.01 -11.76
CA ASN A 376 -1.05 -2.56 -11.59
C ASN A 376 -0.01 -1.81 -12.44
N LEU A 377 1.23 -2.30 -12.51
CA LEU A 377 2.24 -1.75 -13.41
C LEU A 377 1.81 -1.83 -14.87
N SER A 378 1.16 -2.91 -15.30
CA SER A 378 0.65 -3.04 -16.66
C SER A 378 -0.42 -2.00 -17.01
N LYS A 379 -1.14 -1.42 -16.04
CA LYS A 379 -2.13 -0.36 -16.27
C LYS A 379 -1.50 0.99 -16.61
N TYR A 380 -0.34 1.29 -16.03
CA TYR A 380 0.24 2.64 -16.03
C TYR A 380 1.59 2.73 -16.73
N ASP A 381 2.33 1.63 -16.83
CA ASP A 381 3.65 1.59 -17.47
C ASP A 381 3.59 0.87 -18.83
N LEU A 382 3.66 1.66 -19.90
CA LEU A 382 3.70 1.16 -21.28
C LEU A 382 4.91 0.28 -21.58
N LYS A 383 6.01 0.38 -20.82
CA LYS A 383 7.17 -0.50 -21.01
C LYS A 383 6.88 -1.93 -20.59
N SER A 384 6.09 -2.11 -19.53
CA SER A 384 5.75 -3.43 -19.01
C SER A 384 4.90 -4.26 -19.98
N THR A 385 4.14 -3.61 -20.86
CA THR A 385 3.26 -4.26 -21.84
C THR A 385 3.79 -4.23 -23.27
N ILE A 386 5.08 -3.87 -23.49
CA ILE A 386 5.61 -3.67 -24.85
C ILE A 386 5.61 -4.94 -25.70
N ASN A 387 5.82 -6.09 -25.06
CA ASN A 387 5.82 -7.40 -25.70
C ASN A 387 4.46 -8.10 -25.64
N SER A 388 3.45 -7.43 -25.07
CA SER A 388 2.12 -8.00 -24.92
C SER A 388 1.51 -8.27 -26.30
N GLN A 389 1.05 -9.50 -26.51
CA GLN A 389 0.41 -9.95 -27.73
C GLN A 389 -1.04 -10.33 -27.49
N LEU A 390 -1.90 -10.03 -28.47
CA LEU A 390 -3.23 -10.61 -28.57
C LEU A 390 -3.11 -12.06 -29.07
N ARG A 391 -3.68 -12.99 -28.31
CA ARG A 391 -3.76 -14.41 -28.63
C ARG A 391 -5.21 -14.87 -28.59
N GLY A 392 -5.50 -15.98 -29.24
CA GLY A 392 -6.83 -16.56 -29.20
C GLY A 392 -6.86 -18.04 -29.56
N GLN A 393 -7.79 -18.76 -28.94
CA GLN A 393 -8.00 -20.19 -29.13
C GLN A 393 -9.49 -20.48 -29.24
N ILE A 394 -9.87 -21.39 -30.14
CA ILE A 394 -11.25 -21.83 -30.29
C ILE A 394 -11.69 -22.64 -29.06
N LEU A 395 -12.80 -22.26 -28.45
CA LEU A 395 -13.46 -22.99 -27.36
C LEU A 395 -14.47 -24.00 -27.92
N ARG A 396 -15.25 -23.57 -28.90
CA ARG A 396 -16.34 -24.37 -29.48
C ARG A 396 -16.52 -24.04 -30.95
N ASN A 397 -16.68 -25.06 -31.76
CA ASN A 397 -16.95 -24.95 -33.20
C ASN A 397 -18.16 -25.82 -33.55
N THR A 398 -19.33 -25.20 -33.74
CA THR A 398 -20.58 -25.94 -34.00
C THR A 398 -21.36 -25.29 -35.13
N GLY A 399 -21.37 -25.92 -36.30
CA GLY A 399 -22.09 -25.42 -37.48
C GLY A 399 -21.65 -24.02 -37.86
N SER A 400 -22.61 -23.10 -37.94
CA SER A 400 -22.37 -21.69 -38.28
C SER A 400 -21.87 -20.84 -37.11
N LYS A 401 -21.57 -21.43 -35.95
CA LYS A 401 -21.22 -20.73 -34.71
C LYS A 401 -19.81 -21.11 -34.22
N HIS A 402 -18.96 -20.11 -34.08
CA HIS A 402 -17.56 -20.25 -33.65
C HIS A 402 -17.28 -19.39 -32.42
N GLN A 403 -16.90 -20.03 -31.31
CA GLN A 403 -16.57 -19.36 -30.05
C GLN A 403 -15.07 -19.45 -29.78
N TYR A 404 -14.45 -18.32 -29.53
CA TYR A 404 -13.03 -18.13 -29.25
C TYR A 404 -12.86 -17.50 -27.88
N ARG A 405 -11.80 -17.90 -27.18
CA ARG A 405 -11.27 -17.12 -26.07
C ARG A 405 -10.10 -16.31 -26.59
N LEU A 406 -10.16 -15.01 -26.38
CA LEU A 406 -9.08 -14.06 -26.63
C LEU A 406 -8.38 -13.75 -25.31
N GLY A 407 -7.07 -13.57 -25.35
CA GLY A 407 -6.25 -13.23 -24.19
C GLY A 407 -5.08 -12.32 -24.55
N MET A 408 -4.80 -11.33 -23.71
CA MET A 408 -3.63 -10.46 -23.83
C MET A 408 -2.50 -10.99 -22.93
N THR A 409 -1.27 -11.11 -23.45
CA THR A 409 -0.11 -11.55 -22.64
C THR A 409 0.45 -10.44 -21.75
N ASP A 410 1.46 -10.77 -20.94
CA ASP A 410 2.19 -9.82 -20.08
C ASP A 410 1.29 -8.99 -19.15
N LYS A 411 0.21 -9.61 -18.64
CA LYS A 411 -0.77 -8.96 -17.75
C LYS A 411 -1.46 -7.73 -18.36
N ASN A 412 -1.37 -7.55 -19.68
CA ASN A 412 -2.07 -6.49 -20.38
C ASN A 412 -3.57 -6.81 -20.46
N ARG A 413 -4.39 -5.85 -20.87
CA ARG A 413 -5.85 -5.97 -20.79
C ARG A 413 -6.55 -5.31 -21.96
N PHE A 414 -7.77 -5.75 -22.22
CA PHE A 414 -8.71 -5.02 -23.06
C PHE A 414 -9.11 -3.74 -22.32
N ASN A 415 -8.80 -2.60 -22.91
CA ASN A 415 -8.95 -1.28 -22.33
C ASN A 415 -10.12 -0.56 -23.04
N PRO A 416 -11.27 -0.42 -22.36
CA PRO A 416 -12.41 0.33 -22.90
C PRO A 416 -12.00 1.75 -23.31
N GLN A 417 -12.37 2.14 -24.51
CA GLN A 417 -12.10 3.47 -25.04
C GLN A 417 -13.26 4.40 -24.73
N THR A 418 -12.94 5.63 -24.32
CA THR A 418 -13.95 6.66 -24.06
C THR A 418 -14.74 6.97 -25.33
N GLY A 419 -16.07 6.84 -25.27
CA GLY A 419 -16.98 7.09 -26.38
C GLY A 419 -17.78 5.83 -26.77
N GLU A 420 -18.89 6.03 -27.47
CA GLU A 420 -19.69 4.90 -27.99
C GLU A 420 -18.96 4.19 -29.14
N VAL A 421 -19.26 2.91 -29.31
CA VAL A 421 -18.87 2.10 -30.49
C VAL A 421 -19.32 2.79 -31.78
N ASP A 422 -18.39 2.99 -32.69
CA ASP A 422 -18.70 3.58 -34.01
C ASP A 422 -19.48 2.59 -34.87
N ALA A 423 -20.41 3.13 -35.66
CA ALA A 423 -21.17 2.35 -36.64
C ALA A 423 -20.23 1.65 -37.64
N PRO A 424 -20.39 0.34 -37.89
CA PRO A 424 -19.64 -0.36 -38.93
C PRO A 424 -19.84 0.30 -40.30
N ASN A 425 -18.74 0.45 -41.05
CA ASN A 425 -18.72 1.06 -42.37
C ASN A 425 -18.02 0.13 -43.39
N ALA A 426 -18.59 0.02 -44.59
CA ALA A 426 -17.95 -0.69 -45.69
C ALA A 426 -16.89 0.21 -46.34
N ILE A 427 -15.62 -0.18 -46.25
CA ILE A 427 -14.52 0.47 -46.98
C ILE A 427 -14.59 0.11 -48.47
N ARG A 428 -15.06 -1.10 -48.77
CA ARG A 428 -15.27 -1.61 -50.13
C ARG A 428 -16.58 -2.39 -50.16
N GLY A 429 -17.39 -2.21 -51.21
CA GLY A 429 -18.70 -2.86 -51.35
C GLY A 429 -19.83 -2.09 -50.67
N ILE A 430 -20.97 -2.76 -50.42
CA ILE A 430 -22.17 -2.17 -49.82
C ILE A 430 -22.57 -2.99 -48.59
N LEU A 431 -22.85 -2.31 -47.48
CA LEU A 431 -23.46 -2.89 -46.28
C LEU A 431 -24.94 -2.44 -46.24
N ASN A 432 -25.88 -3.37 -46.26
CA ASN A 432 -27.31 -3.03 -46.33
C ASN A 432 -27.84 -2.51 -44.99
N ALA A 433 -27.43 -3.15 -43.91
CA ALA A 433 -27.84 -2.80 -42.56
C ALA A 433 -26.75 -3.22 -41.57
N PHE A 434 -26.73 -2.55 -40.42
CA PHE A 434 -26.03 -3.02 -39.24
C PHE A 434 -26.92 -2.82 -38.01
N ASN A 435 -26.68 -3.61 -36.97
CA ASN A 435 -27.35 -3.43 -35.68
C ASN A 435 -26.36 -3.65 -34.53
N LEU A 436 -26.53 -2.88 -33.46
CA LEU A 436 -25.76 -2.94 -32.23
C LEU A 436 -26.71 -3.23 -31.08
N THR A 437 -26.45 -4.30 -30.32
CA THR A 437 -27.33 -4.68 -29.19
C THR A 437 -27.28 -3.67 -28.04
N LYS A 438 -26.14 -3.00 -27.84
CA LYS A 438 -25.94 -1.99 -26.81
C LYS A 438 -24.91 -0.96 -27.25
N LYS A 439 -25.11 0.29 -26.82
CA LYS A 439 -24.15 1.39 -26.93
C LYS A 439 -23.26 1.36 -25.69
N GLU A 440 -22.18 0.59 -25.76
CA GLU A 440 -21.13 0.52 -24.73
C GLU A 440 -19.82 1.08 -25.28
N GLU A 441 -18.79 1.14 -24.42
CA GLU A 441 -17.44 1.53 -24.81
C GLU A 441 -16.79 0.46 -25.70
N ALA A 442 -16.01 0.90 -26.69
CA ALA A 442 -15.31 -0.01 -27.60
C ALA A 442 -14.05 -0.59 -26.95
N VAL A 443 -13.80 -1.89 -27.12
CA VAL A 443 -12.58 -2.57 -26.62
C VAL A 443 -11.72 -3.21 -27.72
N ALA A 444 -12.24 -3.27 -28.94
CA ALA A 444 -11.49 -3.73 -30.10
C ALA A 444 -12.06 -3.11 -31.37
N LYS A 445 -11.24 -3.01 -32.41
CA LYS A 445 -11.69 -2.80 -33.78
C LYS A 445 -11.56 -4.09 -34.58
N PHE A 446 -12.40 -4.24 -35.59
CA PHE A 446 -12.34 -5.36 -36.51
C PHE A 446 -12.39 -4.90 -37.96
N THR A 447 -11.78 -5.68 -38.84
CA THR A 447 -11.93 -5.60 -40.29
C THR A 447 -12.36 -6.97 -40.79
N MET A 448 -13.57 -7.06 -41.32
CA MET A 448 -14.13 -8.29 -41.89
C MET A 448 -14.12 -8.20 -43.42
N SER A 449 -13.44 -9.14 -44.06
CA SER A 449 -13.36 -9.26 -45.51
C SER A 449 -14.22 -10.43 -45.98
N PHE A 450 -15.13 -10.15 -46.91
CA PHE A 450 -15.97 -11.13 -47.60
C PHE A 450 -15.45 -11.31 -49.02
N GLY A 451 -14.48 -12.22 -49.18
CA GLY A 451 -13.67 -12.33 -50.40
C GLY A 451 -12.95 -11.02 -50.74
N GLN A 452 -12.93 -10.66 -52.03
CA GLN A 452 -12.36 -9.39 -52.49
C GLN A 452 -13.41 -8.27 -52.65
N SER A 453 -14.69 -8.59 -52.45
CA SER A 453 -15.81 -7.76 -52.89
C SER A 453 -16.29 -6.79 -51.81
N VAL A 454 -16.35 -7.24 -50.55
CA VAL A 454 -16.84 -6.42 -49.44
C VAL A 454 -15.83 -6.45 -48.30
N VAL A 455 -15.44 -5.27 -47.81
CA VAL A 455 -14.56 -5.11 -46.65
C VAL A 455 -15.23 -4.14 -45.68
N VAL A 456 -15.53 -4.61 -44.48
CA VAL A 456 -16.23 -3.86 -43.44
C VAL A 456 -15.28 -3.57 -42.29
N LEU A 457 -15.22 -2.32 -41.87
CA LEU A 457 -14.53 -1.88 -40.65
C LEU A 457 -15.59 -1.59 -39.59
N GLY A 458 -15.35 -2.01 -38.35
CA GLY A 458 -16.20 -1.63 -37.23
C GLY A 458 -15.49 -1.78 -35.91
N GLU A 459 -16.21 -1.49 -34.84
CA GLU A 459 -15.75 -1.62 -33.47
C GLU A 459 -16.59 -2.64 -32.71
N LEU A 460 -15.98 -3.32 -31.73
CA LEU A 460 -16.66 -4.25 -30.83
C LEU A 460 -16.89 -3.61 -29.47
N PRO A 461 -18.13 -3.64 -28.94
CA PRO A 461 -18.42 -3.20 -27.58
C PRO A 461 -17.74 -4.11 -26.55
N ASP A 462 -17.50 -3.58 -25.35
CA ASP A 462 -16.97 -4.36 -24.23
C ASP A 462 -17.81 -5.60 -23.91
N ASN A 463 -19.15 -5.46 -23.96
CA ASN A 463 -20.08 -6.57 -23.85
C ASN A 463 -21.31 -6.39 -24.77
N GLY A 464 -21.28 -7.01 -25.95
CA GLY A 464 -22.40 -6.90 -26.88
C GLY A 464 -22.17 -7.58 -28.22
N THR A 465 -23.13 -7.38 -29.13
CA THR A 465 -23.14 -7.98 -30.46
C THR A 465 -23.24 -6.91 -31.53
N VAL A 466 -22.37 -7.02 -32.53
CA VAL A 466 -22.43 -6.29 -33.80
C VAL A 466 -22.99 -7.24 -34.85
N THR A 467 -24.06 -6.83 -35.54
CA THR A 467 -24.64 -7.59 -36.65
C THR A 467 -24.32 -6.88 -37.97
N LEU A 468 -23.74 -7.62 -38.91
CA LEU A 468 -23.40 -7.15 -40.25
C LEU A 468 -24.30 -7.84 -41.29
N GLU A 469 -24.87 -7.07 -42.20
CA GLU A 469 -25.64 -7.59 -43.35
C GLU A 469 -24.99 -7.13 -44.67
N PRO A 470 -23.92 -7.80 -45.12
CA PRO A 470 -23.24 -7.43 -46.36
C PRO A 470 -24.16 -7.69 -47.56
N LYS A 471 -24.20 -6.74 -48.50
CA LYS A 471 -24.97 -6.90 -49.73
C LYS A 471 -24.23 -7.83 -50.69
N ILE A 472 -24.71 -9.04 -50.84
CA ILE A 472 -24.23 -9.97 -51.86
C ILE A 472 -25.13 -9.86 -53.09
N ASP A 473 -24.53 -9.50 -54.23
CA ASP A 473 -25.25 -9.40 -55.49
C ASP A 473 -25.20 -10.73 -56.26
N LEU A 474 -26.35 -11.40 -56.32
CA LEU A 474 -26.50 -12.66 -57.06
C LEU A 474 -26.86 -12.45 -58.54
N SER A 475 -27.00 -11.20 -59.01
CA SER A 475 -27.36 -10.89 -60.40
C SER A 475 -26.34 -11.46 -61.39
N GLY A 476 -25.04 -11.32 -61.11
CA GLY A 476 -23.97 -11.87 -61.95
C GLY A 476 -24.01 -13.40 -62.06
N LEU A 477 -24.34 -14.09 -60.97
CA LEU A 477 -24.51 -15.56 -60.97
C LEU A 477 -25.75 -15.95 -61.77
N LYS A 478 -26.87 -15.25 -61.55
CA LYS A 478 -28.13 -15.44 -62.28
C LYS A 478 -27.93 -15.27 -63.79
N ASP A 479 -27.19 -14.26 -64.22
CA ASP A 479 -26.91 -14.01 -65.63
C ASP A 479 -25.92 -15.01 -66.23
N THR A 480 -24.98 -15.51 -65.42
CA THR A 480 -24.08 -16.59 -65.84
C THR A 480 -24.85 -17.91 -66.03
N ILE A 481 -25.76 -18.24 -65.11
CA ILE A 481 -26.61 -19.44 -65.23
C ILE A 481 -27.57 -19.30 -66.42
N LYS A 482 -28.17 -18.13 -66.63
CA LYS A 482 -29.03 -17.87 -67.81
C LYS A 482 -28.27 -18.05 -69.12
N ARG A 483 -27.03 -17.55 -69.20
CA ARG A 483 -26.17 -17.75 -70.39
C ARG A 483 -25.90 -19.24 -70.62
N LYS A 484 -25.47 -19.98 -69.59
CA LYS A 484 -25.25 -21.43 -69.67
C LYS A 484 -26.52 -22.20 -70.05
N LEU A 485 -27.68 -21.78 -69.56
CA LEU A 485 -28.98 -22.35 -69.92
C LEU A 485 -29.30 -22.12 -71.41
N ALA A 486 -29.11 -20.89 -71.90
CA ALA A 486 -29.32 -20.57 -73.31
C ALA A 486 -28.36 -21.35 -74.23
N ASP A 487 -27.08 -21.46 -73.85
CA ASP A 487 -26.09 -22.25 -74.60
C ASP A 487 -26.48 -23.74 -74.64
N ALA A 488 -26.97 -24.30 -73.52
CA ALA A 488 -27.43 -25.68 -73.45
C ALA A 488 -28.71 -25.92 -74.28
N GLN A 489 -29.64 -24.94 -74.30
CA GLN A 489 -30.84 -24.98 -75.14
C GLN A 489 -30.48 -24.95 -76.63
N PHE A 490 -29.56 -24.06 -77.02
CA PHE A 490 -29.06 -24.00 -78.40
C PHE A 490 -28.35 -25.30 -78.81
N ALA A 491 -27.55 -25.90 -77.91
CA ALA A 491 -26.92 -27.19 -78.15
C ALA A 491 -27.97 -28.31 -78.36
N LYS A 492 -29.05 -28.32 -77.57
CA LYS A 492 -30.17 -29.26 -77.75
C LYS A 492 -30.84 -29.08 -79.12
N GLU A 493 -31.17 -27.85 -79.50
CA GLU A 493 -31.80 -27.56 -80.81
C GLU A 493 -30.94 -28.03 -81.98
N ARG A 494 -29.62 -27.87 -81.88
CA ARG A 494 -28.67 -28.37 -82.88
C ARG A 494 -28.67 -29.90 -82.95
N VAL A 495 -28.68 -30.60 -81.82
CA VAL A 495 -28.74 -32.07 -81.78
C VAL A 495 -30.09 -32.58 -82.31
N ASP A 496 -31.21 -31.92 -81.97
CA ASP A 496 -32.53 -32.24 -82.52
C ASP A 496 -32.56 -32.07 -84.05
N GLN A 497 -31.90 -31.03 -84.58
CA GLN A 497 -31.78 -30.83 -86.02
C GLN A 497 -30.94 -31.93 -86.69
N ASP A 498 -29.79 -32.29 -86.11
CA ASP A 498 -28.97 -33.40 -86.59
C ASP A 498 -29.76 -34.72 -86.63
N ILE A 499 -30.59 -34.99 -85.61
CA ILE A 499 -31.47 -36.18 -85.57
C ILE A 499 -32.48 -36.14 -86.71
N ARG A 500 -33.15 -35.00 -86.94
CA ARG A 500 -34.10 -34.84 -88.07
C ARG A 500 -33.43 -35.08 -89.42
N ASP A 501 -32.21 -34.58 -89.60
CA ASP A 501 -31.45 -34.78 -90.85
C ASP A 501 -31.06 -36.26 -91.05
N ILE A 502 -30.68 -36.96 -89.98
CA ILE A 502 -30.42 -38.41 -89.98
C ILE A 502 -31.70 -39.20 -90.27
N GLU A 503 -32.86 -38.81 -89.70
CA GLU A 503 -34.15 -39.44 -89.97
C GLU A 503 -34.57 -39.27 -91.45
N ASN A 504 -34.37 -38.08 -92.00
CA ASN A 504 -34.60 -37.82 -93.43
C ASN A 504 -33.65 -38.64 -94.32
N ALA A 505 -32.40 -38.86 -93.89
CA ALA A 505 -31.46 -39.73 -94.58
C ALA A 505 -31.86 -41.22 -94.49
N LEU A 506 -32.30 -41.69 -93.32
CA LEU A 506 -32.85 -43.05 -93.12
C LEU A 506 -34.09 -43.29 -93.98
N ALA A 507 -35.02 -42.34 -94.04
CA ALA A 507 -36.21 -42.44 -94.87
C ALA A 507 -35.87 -42.51 -96.37
N ARG A 508 -34.83 -41.79 -96.82
CA ARG A 508 -34.30 -41.91 -98.20
C ARG A 508 -33.67 -43.28 -98.43
N ALA A 509 -32.76 -43.71 -97.57
CA ALA A 509 -32.08 -45.01 -97.70
C ALA A 509 -33.06 -46.20 -97.67
N ASN A 510 -34.12 -46.14 -96.86
CA ASN A 510 -35.17 -47.16 -96.83
C ASN A 510 -35.98 -47.20 -98.13
N ARG A 511 -36.30 -46.06 -98.74
CA ARG A 511 -36.94 -46.02 -100.08
C ARG A 511 -36.04 -46.58 -101.16
N ASP A 512 -34.75 -46.24 -101.12
CA ASP A 512 -33.75 -46.78 -102.05
C ASP A 512 -33.59 -48.30 -101.89
N LEU A 513 -33.68 -48.82 -100.65
CA LEU A 513 -33.67 -50.25 -100.36
C LEU A 513 -34.89 -50.95 -100.94
N GLU A 514 -36.10 -50.44 -100.68
CA GLU A 514 -37.36 -50.99 -101.19
C GLU A 514 -37.34 -51.04 -102.73
N GLN A 515 -36.93 -49.94 -103.38
CA GLN A 515 -36.79 -49.90 -104.83
C GLN A 515 -35.72 -50.87 -105.35
N ALA A 516 -34.61 -51.06 -104.64
CA ALA A 516 -33.57 -52.03 -105.03
C ALA A 516 -34.04 -53.48 -104.87
N GLU A 517 -34.80 -53.80 -103.83
CA GLU A 517 -35.39 -55.13 -103.59
C GLU A 517 -36.47 -55.47 -104.63
N ASP A 518 -37.30 -54.50 -105.03
CA ASP A 518 -38.27 -54.67 -106.13
C ASP A 518 -37.57 -54.91 -107.47
N ASN A 519 -36.51 -54.14 -107.78
CA ASN A 519 -35.68 -54.36 -108.97
C ASN A 519 -34.98 -55.73 -108.96
N LEU A 520 -34.57 -56.22 -107.78
CA LEU A 520 -33.96 -57.54 -107.61
C LEU A 520 -34.97 -58.66 -107.88
N ARG A 521 -36.22 -58.51 -107.40
CA ARG A 521 -37.32 -59.45 -107.70
C ARG A 521 -37.57 -59.53 -109.21
N GLU A 522 -37.69 -58.38 -109.87
CA GLU A 522 -37.88 -58.31 -111.33
C GLU A 522 -36.72 -58.96 -112.12
N ALA A 523 -35.47 -58.76 -111.67
CA ALA A 523 -34.29 -59.35 -112.30
C ALA A 523 -34.20 -60.88 -112.10
N ARG A 524 -34.62 -61.39 -110.93
CA ARG A 524 -34.70 -62.83 -110.64
C ARG A 524 -35.75 -63.53 -111.49
N ASP A 525 -36.91 -62.91 -111.67
CA ASP A 525 -37.98 -63.43 -112.54
C ASP A 525 -37.55 -63.53 -114.01
N LYS A 526 -36.67 -62.62 -114.45
CA LYS A 526 -36.09 -62.59 -115.82
C LYS A 526 -34.84 -63.45 -116.02
N LYS A 527 -34.33 -64.14 -114.97
CA LYS A 527 -33.10 -64.98 -114.97
C LYS A 527 -31.81 -64.25 -115.41
N ASP A 528 -31.70 -62.94 -115.20
CA ASP A 528 -30.51 -62.14 -115.53
C ASP A 528 -29.48 -62.17 -114.39
N ARG A 529 -28.53 -63.12 -114.45
CA ARG A 529 -27.56 -63.37 -113.36
C ARG A 529 -26.66 -62.18 -113.03
N ASP A 530 -26.20 -61.43 -114.03
CA ASP A 530 -25.27 -60.31 -113.81
C ASP A 530 -25.96 -59.10 -113.17
N ARG A 531 -27.24 -58.88 -113.52
CA ARG A 531 -28.05 -57.84 -112.89
C ARG A 531 -28.44 -58.18 -111.46
N VAL A 532 -28.67 -59.47 -111.17
CA VAL A 532 -28.92 -59.97 -109.80
C VAL A 532 -27.71 -59.70 -108.90
N ALA A 533 -26.50 -60.08 -109.29
CA ALA A 533 -25.30 -59.89 -108.47
C ALA A 533 -25.03 -58.40 -108.14
N ARG A 534 -25.17 -57.49 -109.12
CA ARG A 534 -25.00 -56.04 -108.90
C ARG A 534 -26.08 -55.44 -107.97
N LEU A 535 -27.31 -55.94 -108.03
CA LEU A 535 -28.39 -55.48 -107.17
C LEU A 535 -28.25 -56.04 -105.75
N GLU A 536 -27.73 -57.26 -105.58
CA GLU A 536 -27.38 -57.82 -104.27
C GLU A 536 -26.27 -57.01 -103.59
N ASP A 537 -25.19 -56.67 -104.29
CA ASP A 537 -24.13 -55.78 -103.78
C ASP A 537 -24.68 -54.41 -103.38
N ARG A 538 -25.56 -53.82 -104.21
CA ARG A 538 -26.20 -52.52 -103.93
C ARG A 538 -27.12 -52.57 -102.71
N ILE A 539 -27.89 -53.65 -102.55
CA ILE A 539 -28.74 -53.86 -101.37
C ILE A 539 -27.89 -54.00 -100.12
N GLU A 540 -26.76 -54.72 -100.18
CA GLU A 540 -25.85 -54.87 -99.05
C GLU A 540 -25.21 -53.52 -98.65
N ASP A 541 -24.82 -52.70 -99.63
CA ASP A 541 -24.31 -51.35 -99.39
C ASP A 541 -25.35 -50.43 -98.73
N ILE A 542 -26.60 -50.43 -99.23
CA ILE A 542 -27.69 -49.66 -98.63
C ILE A 542 -28.00 -50.16 -97.21
N LYS A 543 -28.00 -51.48 -96.97
CA LYS A 543 -28.17 -52.06 -95.62
C LYS A 543 -27.02 -51.67 -94.68
N ARG A 544 -25.79 -51.56 -95.18
CA ARG A 544 -24.65 -51.02 -94.42
C ARG A 544 -24.87 -49.55 -94.07
N GLN A 545 -25.28 -48.72 -95.04
CA GLN A 545 -25.57 -47.30 -94.82
C GLN A 545 -26.70 -47.10 -93.79
N ILE A 546 -27.76 -47.90 -93.84
CA ILE A 546 -28.86 -47.88 -92.85
C ILE A 546 -28.34 -48.21 -91.44
N ARG A 547 -27.47 -49.24 -91.31
CA ARG A 547 -26.86 -49.58 -90.01
C ARG A 547 -26.00 -48.44 -89.45
N GLU A 548 -25.22 -47.78 -90.30
CA GLU A 548 -24.39 -46.63 -89.91
C GLU A 548 -25.24 -45.43 -89.48
N LEU A 549 -26.30 -45.11 -90.24
CA LEU A 549 -27.23 -44.03 -89.91
C LEU A 549 -28.02 -44.32 -88.62
N ASN A 550 -28.44 -45.57 -88.39
CA ASN A 550 -29.08 -45.96 -87.13
C ASN A 550 -28.12 -45.83 -85.93
N ARG A 551 -26.86 -46.23 -86.09
CA ARG A 551 -25.84 -46.02 -85.06
C ARG A 551 -25.57 -44.54 -84.80
N ALA A 552 -25.50 -43.71 -85.84
CA ALA A 552 -25.35 -42.27 -85.72
C ALA A 552 -26.56 -41.63 -85.00
N LYS A 553 -27.78 -42.08 -85.30
CA LYS A 553 -29.01 -41.67 -84.60
C LYS A 553 -28.94 -42.00 -83.11
N GLU A 554 -28.54 -43.21 -82.77
CA GLU A 554 -28.44 -43.65 -81.37
C GLU A 554 -27.41 -42.83 -80.57
N LEU A 555 -26.24 -42.55 -81.16
CA LEU A 555 -25.25 -41.66 -80.55
C LEU A 555 -25.80 -40.24 -80.33
N LYS A 556 -26.55 -39.69 -81.30
CA LYS A 556 -27.17 -38.38 -81.16
C LYS A 556 -28.30 -38.35 -80.12
N ASN A 557 -29.06 -39.44 -79.97
CA ASN A 557 -30.05 -39.57 -78.89
C ASN A 557 -29.40 -39.55 -77.49
N ILE A 558 -28.20 -40.13 -77.32
CA ILE A 558 -27.43 -40.05 -76.08
C ILE A 558 -27.00 -38.60 -75.81
N ASP A 559 -26.53 -37.88 -76.83
CA ASP A 559 -26.16 -36.47 -76.70
C ASP A 559 -27.39 -35.59 -76.38
N LEU A 560 -28.55 -35.90 -76.95
CA LEU A 560 -29.82 -35.23 -76.64
C LEU A 560 -30.22 -35.43 -75.17
N ALA A 561 -30.08 -36.65 -74.64
CA ALA A 561 -30.34 -36.94 -73.23
C ALA A 561 -29.40 -36.14 -72.31
N ARG A 562 -28.09 -36.08 -72.64
CA ARG A 562 -27.09 -35.31 -71.88
C ARG A 562 -27.40 -33.80 -71.91
N ALA A 563 -27.76 -33.24 -73.07
CA ALA A 563 -28.14 -31.84 -73.19
C ALA A 563 -29.41 -31.53 -72.37
N THR A 564 -30.39 -32.42 -72.37
CA THR A 564 -31.64 -32.29 -71.59
C THR A 564 -31.37 -32.35 -70.08
N GLU A 565 -30.47 -33.23 -69.64
CA GLU A 565 -30.03 -33.30 -68.24
C GLU A 565 -29.32 -32.02 -67.78
N GLN A 566 -28.46 -31.45 -68.65
CA GLN A 566 -27.79 -30.17 -68.38
C GLN A 566 -28.78 -29.02 -68.26
N ILE A 567 -29.76 -28.92 -69.17
CA ILE A 567 -30.85 -27.92 -69.07
C ILE A 567 -31.58 -28.07 -67.73
N THR A 568 -32.00 -29.29 -67.39
CA THR A 568 -32.72 -29.56 -66.13
C THR A 568 -31.88 -29.16 -64.90
N THR A 569 -30.56 -29.39 -64.96
CA THR A 569 -29.62 -29.00 -63.90
C THR A 569 -29.52 -27.48 -63.77
N TYR A 570 -29.37 -26.76 -64.89
CA TYR A 570 -29.31 -25.30 -64.88
C TYR A 570 -30.63 -24.64 -64.50
N GLU A 571 -31.78 -25.23 -64.85
CA GLU A 571 -33.10 -24.78 -64.39
C GLU A 571 -33.26 -24.93 -62.88
N ARG A 572 -32.84 -26.07 -62.31
CA ARG A 572 -32.82 -26.26 -60.84
C ARG A 572 -31.91 -25.25 -60.15
N GLN A 573 -30.72 -25.00 -60.70
CA GLN A 573 -29.79 -23.99 -60.17
C GLN A 573 -30.38 -22.58 -60.25
N LEU A 574 -31.01 -22.22 -61.37
CA LEU A 574 -31.66 -20.92 -61.54
C LEU A 574 -32.84 -20.74 -60.58
N ALA A 575 -33.66 -21.77 -60.40
CA ALA A 575 -34.76 -21.77 -59.44
C ALA A 575 -34.25 -21.61 -58.01
N ALA A 576 -33.16 -22.30 -57.64
CA ALA A 576 -32.53 -22.19 -56.34
C ALA A 576 -31.91 -20.80 -56.09
N VAL A 577 -31.36 -20.14 -57.11
CA VAL A 577 -30.87 -18.75 -56.99
C VAL A 577 -32.03 -17.76 -56.88
N LYS A 578 -33.11 -17.94 -57.65
CA LYS A 578 -34.31 -17.09 -57.59
C LYS A 578 -35.04 -17.18 -56.26
N SER A 579 -35.16 -18.38 -55.67
CA SER A 579 -35.81 -18.55 -54.35
C SER A 579 -35.02 -17.89 -53.21
N LYS A 580 -33.74 -17.58 -53.45
CA LYS A 580 -32.82 -16.93 -52.54
C LYS A 580 -32.65 -15.43 -52.82
N GLU A 581 -33.30 -14.92 -53.85
CA GLU A 581 -33.23 -13.53 -54.27
C GLU A 581 -33.88 -12.63 -53.19
N GLY A 582 -33.10 -11.72 -52.60
CA GLY A 582 -33.55 -10.85 -51.50
C GLY A 582 -33.16 -11.34 -50.10
N ILE A 583 -32.68 -12.57 -49.93
CA ILE A 583 -32.12 -13.05 -48.66
C ILE A 583 -30.65 -12.67 -48.60
N GLN A 584 -30.25 -11.95 -47.56
CA GLN A 584 -28.86 -11.53 -47.34
C GLN A 584 -28.25 -12.32 -46.17
N PRO A 585 -26.95 -12.65 -46.24
CA PRO A 585 -26.26 -13.27 -45.12
C PRO A 585 -26.14 -12.27 -43.97
N LYS A 586 -26.22 -12.76 -42.73
CA LYS A 586 -25.93 -11.97 -41.53
C LYS A 586 -24.76 -12.57 -40.77
N VAL A 587 -23.89 -11.70 -40.27
CA VAL A 587 -22.78 -12.08 -39.41
C VAL A 587 -22.95 -11.41 -38.07
N HIS A 588 -23.12 -12.20 -37.01
CA HIS A 588 -23.15 -11.69 -35.64
C HIS A 588 -21.79 -11.89 -35.00
N ILE A 589 -21.15 -10.78 -34.64
CA ILE A 589 -19.86 -10.75 -33.95
C ILE A 589 -20.15 -10.28 -32.52
N THR A 590 -20.04 -11.20 -31.57
CA THR A 590 -20.38 -10.99 -30.17
C THR A 590 -19.13 -11.05 -29.32
N LEU A 591 -18.92 -10.07 -28.46
CA LEU A 591 -17.82 -10.05 -27.49
C LEU A 591 -18.41 -10.02 -26.07
N LYS A 592 -17.92 -10.89 -25.19
CA LYS A 592 -18.39 -11.02 -23.81
C LYS A 592 -17.23 -11.23 -22.84
N TYR A 593 -17.50 -10.98 -21.57
CA TYR A 593 -16.62 -11.45 -20.49
C TYR A 593 -16.66 -12.98 -20.38
N PRO A 594 -15.52 -13.65 -20.14
CA PRO A 594 -15.51 -15.09 -19.87
C PRO A 594 -16.37 -15.42 -18.66
N GLN A 595 -17.26 -16.41 -18.80
CA GLN A 595 -18.08 -16.91 -17.70
C GLN A 595 -17.49 -18.20 -17.14
N ASP A 596 -17.44 -18.32 -15.80
CA ASP A 596 -17.00 -19.55 -15.14
C ASP A 596 -18.03 -20.67 -15.41
N PRO A 597 -17.64 -21.78 -16.06
CA PRO A 597 -18.55 -22.89 -16.32
C PRO A 597 -19.07 -23.54 -15.03
N ASN A 598 -18.35 -23.42 -13.91
CA ASN A 598 -18.78 -23.95 -12.61
C ASN A 598 -19.71 -22.97 -11.86
N ASN A 599 -19.77 -21.71 -12.28
CA ASN A 599 -20.65 -20.70 -11.69
C ASN A 599 -21.19 -19.73 -12.76
N PRO A 600 -22.10 -20.20 -13.63
CA PRO A 600 -22.62 -19.42 -14.76
C PRO A 600 -23.45 -18.20 -14.33
N ASN A 601 -23.91 -18.17 -13.08
CA ASN A 601 -24.69 -17.06 -12.52
C ASN A 601 -23.82 -15.99 -11.85
N SER A 602 -22.49 -16.15 -11.80
CA SER A 602 -21.65 -15.13 -11.17
C SER A 602 -21.71 -13.82 -11.97
N THR A 603 -22.10 -12.74 -11.30
CA THR A 603 -22.09 -11.37 -11.86
C THR A 603 -20.68 -10.78 -11.91
N ASN A 604 -19.66 -11.55 -11.52
CA ASN A 604 -18.28 -11.12 -11.59
C ASN A 604 -17.90 -11.02 -13.07
N THR A 605 -17.64 -9.79 -13.53
CA THR A 605 -16.98 -9.56 -14.80
C THR A 605 -15.69 -10.37 -14.81
N GLY A 606 -15.49 -11.25 -15.81
CA GLY A 606 -14.28 -12.08 -15.92
C GLY A 606 -12.99 -11.24 -15.97
N ASN A 607 -11.84 -11.90 -15.97
CA ASN A 607 -10.54 -11.22 -16.03
C ASN A 607 -10.48 -10.26 -17.24
N ALA A 608 -10.18 -8.98 -17.02
CA ALA A 608 -10.14 -7.97 -18.08
C ALA A 608 -9.10 -8.25 -19.17
N SER A 609 -8.12 -9.12 -18.90
CA SER A 609 -7.15 -9.64 -19.88
C SER A 609 -7.75 -10.61 -20.90
N PHE A 610 -8.97 -11.07 -20.69
CA PHE A 610 -9.64 -12.06 -21.53
C PHE A 610 -11.00 -11.58 -22.01
N ARG A 611 -11.37 -12.01 -23.22
CA ARG A 611 -12.72 -11.83 -23.79
C ARG A 611 -13.11 -13.09 -24.54
N ASP A 612 -14.37 -13.50 -24.43
CA ASP A 612 -14.91 -14.57 -25.25
C ASP A 612 -15.59 -13.94 -26.47
N LEU A 613 -15.07 -14.25 -27.65
CA LEU A 613 -15.53 -13.80 -28.96
C LEU A 613 -16.35 -14.90 -29.62
N GLU A 614 -17.55 -14.58 -30.04
CA GLU A 614 -18.43 -15.48 -30.76
C GLU A 614 -18.76 -14.88 -32.13
N VAL A 615 -18.43 -15.61 -33.19
CA VAL A 615 -18.80 -15.27 -34.57
C VAL A 615 -19.81 -16.28 -35.05
N SER A 616 -20.99 -15.81 -35.46
CA SER A 616 -22.03 -16.68 -36.02
C SER A 616 -22.57 -16.17 -37.35
N PHE A 617 -22.88 -17.10 -38.23
CA PHE A 617 -23.38 -16.83 -39.58
C PHE A 617 -24.84 -17.28 -39.71
N GLU A 618 -25.70 -16.40 -40.22
CA GLU A 618 -27.06 -16.72 -40.67
C GLU A 618 -27.13 -16.61 -42.20
N ASN A 619 -27.86 -17.52 -42.83
CA ASN A 619 -27.93 -17.67 -44.29
C ASN A 619 -26.54 -17.77 -44.94
N GLU A 620 -25.63 -18.55 -44.32
CA GLU A 620 -24.24 -18.69 -44.75
C GLU A 620 -24.08 -19.22 -46.19
N GLU A 621 -25.10 -19.90 -46.70
CA GLU A 621 -25.16 -20.36 -48.08
C GLU A 621 -25.21 -19.24 -49.11
N MET A 622 -25.51 -17.99 -48.71
CA MET A 622 -25.50 -16.81 -49.57
C MET A 622 -24.12 -16.17 -49.74
N LEU A 623 -23.10 -16.63 -48.98
CA LEU A 623 -21.73 -16.12 -49.05
C LEU A 623 -21.00 -16.71 -50.27
N LEU A 624 -21.48 -16.34 -51.46
CA LEU A 624 -20.97 -16.78 -52.76
C LEU A 624 -20.49 -15.58 -53.59
N ASP A 625 -19.50 -15.80 -54.45
CA ASP A 625 -19.08 -14.83 -55.46
C ASP A 625 -20.04 -14.83 -56.67
N SER A 626 -19.79 -13.94 -57.64
CA SER A 626 -20.58 -13.83 -58.87
C SER A 626 -20.53 -15.09 -59.76
N ASN A 627 -19.58 -16.00 -59.50
CA ASN A 627 -19.42 -17.27 -60.21
C ASN A 627 -20.04 -18.45 -59.44
N GLY A 628 -20.57 -18.21 -58.23
CA GLY A 628 -21.14 -19.24 -57.36
C GLY A 628 -20.11 -19.97 -56.50
N ASN A 629 -18.87 -19.50 -56.44
CA ASN A 629 -17.85 -20.06 -55.54
C ASN A 629 -18.03 -19.50 -54.12
N PRO A 630 -17.74 -20.28 -53.06
CA PRO A 630 -17.72 -19.78 -51.70
C PRO A 630 -16.76 -18.62 -51.50
N LEU A 631 -17.20 -17.57 -50.79
CA LEU A 631 -16.32 -16.49 -50.38
C LEU A 631 -15.44 -16.95 -49.21
N SER A 632 -14.13 -16.71 -49.30
CA SER A 632 -13.24 -16.81 -48.14
C SER A 632 -13.48 -15.61 -47.22
N LEU A 633 -13.64 -15.88 -45.93
CA LEU A 633 -13.89 -14.86 -44.94
C LEU A 633 -12.66 -14.70 -44.04
N ASN A 634 -12.25 -13.46 -43.82
CA ASN A 634 -11.15 -13.16 -42.91
C ASN A 634 -11.54 -12.01 -42.00
N MET A 635 -11.42 -12.22 -40.70
CA MET A 635 -11.59 -11.20 -39.69
C MET A 635 -10.25 -10.83 -39.08
N ARG A 636 -9.79 -9.61 -39.32
CA ARG A 636 -8.69 -9.01 -38.57
C ARG A 636 -9.25 -8.29 -37.35
N LEU A 637 -8.73 -8.62 -36.17
CA LEU A 637 -9.05 -8.00 -34.90
C LEU A 637 -7.87 -7.18 -34.43
N GLU A 638 -8.14 -6.05 -33.80
CA GLU A 638 -7.13 -5.28 -33.08
C GLU A 638 -7.70 -4.83 -31.75
N ALA A 639 -7.17 -5.41 -30.68
CA ALA A 639 -7.59 -5.10 -29.32
C ALA A 639 -7.09 -3.71 -28.91
N TYR A 640 -7.97 -2.92 -28.31
CA TYR A 640 -7.55 -1.73 -27.60
C TYR A 640 -6.97 -2.15 -26.27
N ASP A 641 -5.67 -1.92 -26.11
CA ASP A 641 -4.95 -2.25 -24.88
C ASP A 641 -4.64 -0.99 -24.07
N VAL A 642 -3.86 -1.12 -23.00
CA VAL A 642 -3.47 0.04 -22.16
C VAL A 642 -2.70 1.12 -22.91
N SER A 643 -2.17 0.82 -24.10
CA SER A 643 -1.50 1.81 -24.94
C SER A 643 -2.45 2.61 -25.82
N TYR A 644 -3.75 2.35 -25.76
CA TYR A 644 -4.77 3.13 -26.44
C TYR A 644 -5.37 4.21 -25.55
N TYR A 645 -5.45 5.42 -26.06
CA TYR A 645 -6.16 6.55 -25.45
C TYR A 645 -7.05 7.22 -26.48
N LYS A 646 -8.35 7.33 -26.19
CA LYS A 646 -9.36 7.89 -27.11
C LYS A 646 -9.29 7.27 -28.50
N LYS A 647 -9.17 5.94 -28.58
CA LYS A 647 -9.03 5.15 -29.83
C LYS A 647 -7.72 5.36 -30.59
N TYR A 648 -6.79 6.20 -30.11
CA TYR A 648 -5.45 6.37 -30.69
C TYR A 648 -4.43 5.50 -29.98
N SER A 649 -3.63 4.76 -30.77
CA SER A 649 -2.49 4.02 -30.25
C SER A 649 -1.34 4.96 -29.90
N LEU A 650 -0.87 4.90 -28.66
CA LEU A 650 0.38 5.52 -28.21
C LEU A 650 1.61 4.72 -28.72
N ARG A 651 1.39 3.54 -29.32
CA ARG A 651 2.41 2.67 -29.93
C ARG A 651 2.03 2.31 -31.38
N PRO A 652 1.96 3.27 -32.31
CA PRO A 652 1.47 3.04 -33.68
C PRO A 652 2.35 2.08 -34.50
N TRP A 653 3.59 1.84 -34.08
CA TRP A 653 4.50 0.87 -34.71
C TRP A 653 4.29 -0.58 -34.23
N SER A 654 3.51 -0.81 -33.17
CA SER A 654 3.27 -2.15 -32.64
C SER A 654 2.03 -2.79 -33.27
N ASN A 655 2.19 -4.00 -33.79
CA ASN A 655 1.09 -4.84 -34.26
C ASN A 655 0.86 -6.06 -33.35
N ASN A 656 1.32 -5.98 -32.09
CA ASN A 656 1.22 -7.09 -31.16
C ASN A 656 -0.22 -7.31 -30.67
N ASN A 657 -1.04 -6.25 -30.64
CA ASN A 657 -2.47 -6.30 -30.30
C ASN A 657 -3.38 -6.68 -31.48
N VAL A 658 -2.81 -6.98 -32.66
CA VAL A 658 -3.53 -7.41 -33.86
C VAL A 658 -3.53 -8.93 -33.99
N GLY A 659 -4.66 -9.52 -34.34
CA GLY A 659 -4.75 -10.92 -34.75
C GLY A 659 -5.74 -11.15 -35.88
N THR A 660 -5.69 -12.32 -36.52
CA THR A 660 -6.54 -12.69 -37.66
C THR A 660 -7.23 -14.03 -37.45
N LEU A 661 -8.50 -14.11 -37.82
CA LEU A 661 -9.31 -15.34 -37.87
C LEU A 661 -9.73 -15.58 -39.32
N GLN A 662 -9.45 -16.78 -39.81
CA GLN A 662 -9.88 -17.21 -41.13
C GLN A 662 -11.08 -18.13 -41.00
N PHE A 663 -12.10 -17.92 -41.83
CA PHE A 663 -13.23 -18.82 -41.93
C PHE A 663 -13.32 -19.33 -43.36
N ASN A 664 -13.08 -20.62 -43.52
CA ASN A 664 -13.08 -21.30 -44.81
C ASN A 664 -14.28 -22.23 -44.88
N ARG A 665 -14.90 -22.32 -46.05
CA ARG A 665 -16.02 -23.24 -46.26
C ARG A 665 -15.49 -24.64 -46.53
N GLU A 666 -15.94 -25.61 -45.72
CA GLU A 666 -15.66 -27.03 -45.92
C GLU A 666 -16.99 -27.78 -46.06
N GLY A 667 -17.37 -28.07 -47.31
CA GLY A 667 -18.69 -28.62 -47.63
C GLY A 667 -19.80 -27.61 -47.40
N THR A 668 -20.82 -27.97 -46.62
CA THR A 668 -21.95 -27.08 -46.31
C THR A 668 -21.65 -26.09 -45.20
N ALA A 669 -20.70 -26.38 -44.32
CA ALA A 669 -20.41 -25.60 -43.12
C ALA A 669 -19.20 -24.67 -43.30
N ILE A 670 -19.23 -23.54 -42.61
CA ILE A 670 -18.06 -22.69 -42.40
C ILE A 670 -17.22 -23.27 -41.26
N LYS A 671 -15.91 -23.35 -41.43
CA LYS A 671 -14.96 -23.69 -40.37
C LYS A 671 -14.05 -22.50 -40.07
N GLY A 672 -14.11 -22.01 -38.84
CA GLY A 672 -13.15 -21.05 -38.32
C GLY A 672 -11.78 -21.67 -38.00
N SER A 673 -10.72 -20.87 -38.08
CA SER A 673 -9.37 -21.24 -37.67
C SER A 673 -9.35 -21.70 -36.20
N GLN A 674 -8.45 -22.62 -35.84
CA GLN A 674 -8.35 -23.10 -34.45
C GLN A 674 -7.76 -22.04 -33.49
N TYR A 675 -6.92 -21.15 -34.04
CA TYR A 675 -6.21 -20.13 -33.28
C TYR A 675 -6.34 -18.78 -33.97
N LEU A 676 -6.09 -17.73 -33.20
CA LEU A 676 -5.88 -16.38 -33.71
C LEU A 676 -4.46 -16.28 -34.27
N GLY A 677 -4.36 -16.09 -35.59
CA GLY A 677 -3.09 -15.82 -36.25
C GLY A 677 -2.62 -14.38 -36.00
N ASP A 678 -1.37 -14.09 -36.34
CA ASP A 678 -0.88 -12.72 -36.38
C ASP A 678 -1.43 -11.96 -37.61
N GLN A 679 -0.92 -10.76 -37.89
CA GLN A 679 -1.32 -9.99 -39.07
C GLN A 679 -1.02 -10.68 -40.42
N TYR A 680 -0.18 -11.72 -40.42
CA TYR A 680 0.17 -12.55 -41.57
C TYR A 680 -0.47 -13.95 -41.51
N GLY A 681 -1.28 -14.23 -40.49
CA GLY A 681 -1.93 -15.53 -40.28
C GLY A 681 -1.05 -16.59 -39.59
N GLN A 682 0.11 -16.22 -39.06
CA GLN A 682 1.00 -17.15 -38.35
C GLN A 682 0.56 -17.37 -36.89
N TRP A 683 0.74 -18.58 -36.38
CA TRP A 683 0.35 -18.93 -35.01
C TRP A 683 1.20 -18.19 -33.96
N ARG A 684 0.55 -17.60 -32.95
CA ARG A 684 1.19 -16.80 -31.87
C ARG A 684 1.32 -17.52 -30.53
N GLY A 685 1.11 -18.83 -30.48
CA GLY A 685 1.17 -19.61 -29.25
C GLY A 685 -0.16 -19.72 -28.51
N GLU A 686 -0.13 -20.33 -27.34
CA GLU A 686 -1.30 -20.58 -26.48
C GLU A 686 -1.73 -19.34 -25.69
N LEU A 687 -2.94 -19.40 -25.12
CA LEU A 687 -3.45 -18.36 -24.22
C LEU A 687 -2.53 -18.13 -23.00
N PRO A 688 -2.58 -16.95 -22.36
CA PRO A 688 -1.84 -16.71 -21.12
C PRO A 688 -2.22 -17.73 -20.03
N ASN A 689 -1.26 -18.17 -19.20
CA ASN A 689 -1.45 -19.10 -18.08
C ASN A 689 -2.29 -18.54 -16.91
N GLU A 690 -3.05 -17.48 -17.15
CA GLU A 690 -3.88 -16.82 -16.14
C GLU A 690 -5.27 -17.42 -16.08
N ASN A 691 -5.86 -17.39 -14.88
CA ASN A 691 -7.25 -17.76 -14.73
C ASN A 691 -8.14 -16.68 -15.37
N ALA A 692 -8.83 -17.03 -16.46
CA ALA A 692 -9.73 -16.14 -17.20
C ALA A 692 -10.98 -15.72 -16.39
N TYR A 693 -11.31 -16.45 -15.32
CA TYR A 693 -12.49 -16.23 -14.49
C TYR A 693 -12.21 -15.44 -13.22
N LYS A 694 -10.93 -15.25 -12.85
CA LYS A 694 -10.54 -14.43 -11.70
C LYS A 694 -10.35 -12.98 -12.13
N ASN A 695 -11.23 -12.10 -11.65
CA ASN A 695 -11.10 -10.67 -11.91
C ASN A 695 -10.01 -10.06 -11.04
N TYR A 696 -8.78 -9.97 -11.56
CA TYR A 696 -7.68 -9.30 -10.87
C TYR A 696 -7.90 -7.80 -10.69
N ASP A 697 -8.72 -7.16 -11.52
CA ASP A 697 -9.12 -5.77 -11.26
C ASP A 697 -9.94 -5.67 -9.96
N ILE A 698 -10.81 -6.63 -9.62
CA ILE A 698 -11.55 -6.64 -8.34
C ILE A 698 -10.67 -7.16 -7.21
N ILE A 699 -9.92 -8.25 -7.42
CA ILE A 699 -9.07 -8.87 -6.40
C ILE A 699 -7.95 -7.90 -5.97
N CYS A 700 -7.35 -7.18 -6.93
CA CYS A 700 -6.33 -6.18 -6.64
C CYS A 700 -6.93 -4.79 -6.36
N LYS A 701 -8.23 -4.54 -6.60
CA LYS A 701 -8.96 -3.41 -6.02
C LYS A 701 -9.24 -3.70 -4.54
N THR A 702 -8.25 -3.45 -3.69
CA THR A 702 -8.59 -2.81 -2.40
C THR A 702 -9.10 -1.39 -2.71
N PRO A 703 -9.97 -0.77 -1.90
CA PRO A 703 -10.80 0.39 -2.28
C PRO A 703 -9.94 1.65 -2.54
N GLU A 704 -9.34 1.68 -3.72
CA GLU A 704 -8.59 2.77 -4.31
C GLU A 704 -9.57 3.65 -5.09
N ASN A 705 -9.37 4.95 -5.12
CA ASN A 705 -8.53 5.51 -6.18
C ASN A 705 -7.49 6.49 -5.65
N SER A 706 -6.49 6.00 -4.91
CA SER A 706 -5.23 6.71 -4.71
C SER A 706 -4.12 5.73 -4.32
N ALA A 707 -2.88 5.99 -4.78
CA ALA A 707 -1.65 5.32 -4.32
C ALA A 707 -1.41 5.45 -2.79
N PHE A 708 -2.26 6.25 -2.13
CA PHE A 708 -2.44 6.43 -0.71
C PHE A 708 -3.94 6.28 -0.41
N GLY A 709 -4.47 5.06 -0.44
CA GLY A 709 -5.89 4.82 -0.16
C GLY A 709 -6.26 5.29 1.25
N LEU A 710 -7.51 5.73 1.43
CA LEU A 710 -8.04 6.11 2.73
C LEU A 710 -8.13 4.83 3.59
N SER A 711 -7.53 4.83 4.79
CA SER A 711 -7.65 3.72 5.75
C SER A 711 -8.54 4.10 6.93
N ASP A 712 -9.28 3.12 7.44
CA ASP A 712 -10.05 3.27 8.67
C ASP A 712 -9.11 3.49 9.87
N TRP A 713 -9.53 4.31 10.83
CA TRP A 713 -8.74 4.67 12.02
C TRP A 713 -8.49 3.50 12.96
N GLY A 714 -9.35 2.47 12.92
CA GLY A 714 -9.20 1.25 13.70
C GLY A 714 -8.29 0.19 13.05
N LEU A 715 -7.93 0.37 11.78
CA LEU A 715 -7.12 -0.60 11.05
C LEU A 715 -5.69 -0.61 11.61
N SER A 716 -5.23 -1.74 12.13
CA SER A 716 -3.83 -1.88 12.51
C SER A 716 -2.99 -2.29 11.31
N PHE A 717 -1.90 -1.55 11.03
CA PHE A 717 -0.91 -1.94 10.04
C PHE A 717 0.23 -2.74 10.66
N ALA A 718 0.22 -2.90 11.98
CA ALA A 718 1.20 -3.65 12.74
C ALA A 718 1.48 -5.05 12.17
N PRO A 719 0.47 -5.85 11.72
CA PRO A 719 0.72 -7.18 11.14
C PRO A 719 1.65 -7.14 9.92
N ASN A 720 1.61 -6.06 9.16
CA ASN A 720 2.43 -5.86 7.97
C ASN A 720 3.73 -5.12 8.26
N SER A 721 4.05 -4.79 9.53
CA SER A 721 5.26 -4.02 9.88
C SER A 721 6.50 -4.65 9.26
N LYS A 722 6.69 -5.97 9.40
CA LYS A 722 7.85 -6.66 8.83
C LYS A 722 7.95 -6.49 7.31
N PHE A 723 6.82 -6.52 6.61
CA PHE A 723 6.77 -6.23 5.17
C PHE A 723 7.01 -4.75 4.88
N SER A 724 6.40 -3.82 5.62
CA SER A 724 6.63 -2.36 5.48
C SER A 724 8.10 -1.98 5.69
N TRP A 725 8.79 -2.67 6.60
CA TRP A 725 10.20 -2.48 6.90
C TRP A 725 11.11 -3.19 5.88
N ALA A 726 10.71 -4.33 5.31
CA ALA A 726 11.59 -5.13 4.45
C ALA A 726 11.32 -4.96 2.95
N PHE A 727 10.09 -4.59 2.56
CA PHE A 727 9.51 -4.79 1.23
C PHE A 727 9.65 -6.23 0.69
N THR A 728 10.01 -7.18 1.57
CA THR A 728 10.15 -8.61 1.30
C THR A 728 9.97 -9.41 2.59
N ASP A 729 9.16 -10.46 2.56
CA ASP A 729 8.98 -11.38 3.67
C ASP A 729 10.12 -12.42 3.76
N LYS A 730 10.81 -12.67 2.64
CA LYS A 730 11.88 -13.67 2.54
C LYS A 730 13.09 -13.29 3.37
N TYR A 731 13.47 -14.23 4.24
CA TYR A 731 14.63 -14.08 5.10
C TYR A 731 15.95 -14.08 4.31
N GLU A 732 16.02 -14.84 3.21
CA GLU A 732 17.19 -15.00 2.37
C GLU A 732 17.54 -13.74 1.57
N GLU A 733 16.55 -12.88 1.32
CA GLU A 733 16.74 -11.61 0.60
C GLU A 733 17.28 -10.49 1.52
N ARG A 734 17.35 -10.73 2.84
CA ARG A 734 17.90 -9.77 3.83
C ARG A 734 19.43 -9.90 3.92
N ALA A 735 20.14 -9.00 3.27
CA ALA A 735 21.60 -8.91 3.37
C ALA A 735 22.07 -8.39 4.74
N ASP A 736 23.24 -8.84 5.18
CA ASP A 736 23.96 -8.26 6.30
C ASP A 736 24.43 -6.84 5.95
N LEU A 737 24.29 -5.91 6.91
CA LEU A 737 24.83 -4.57 6.82
C LEU A 737 26.17 -4.51 7.56
N VAL A 738 27.25 -4.22 6.83
CA VAL A 738 28.58 -4.04 7.39
C VAL A 738 28.90 -2.55 7.47
N LEU A 739 29.14 -2.06 8.69
CA LEU A 739 29.52 -0.69 9.00
C LEU A 739 31.01 -0.68 9.32
N ASP A 740 31.82 -0.11 8.43
CA ASP A 740 33.28 -0.21 8.43
C ASP A 740 33.98 1.15 8.22
N GLY A 741 35.30 1.09 8.04
CA GLY A 741 36.15 2.23 7.77
C GLY A 741 35.74 3.10 6.56
N ASN A 742 34.97 2.58 5.62
CA ASN A 742 34.62 3.27 4.38
C ASN A 742 33.33 4.10 4.50
N ASN A 743 32.40 3.67 5.36
CA ASN A 743 31.08 4.29 5.51
C ASN A 743 30.83 4.91 6.90
N SER A 744 31.69 4.61 7.88
CA SER A 744 31.49 4.93 9.30
C SER A 744 32.79 5.38 10.02
N TYR A 745 33.76 5.92 9.28
CA TYR A 745 35.03 6.37 9.85
C TYR A 745 35.18 7.89 9.86
N LYS A 746 35.71 8.39 10.98
CA LYS A 746 36.13 9.79 11.13
C LYS A 746 37.54 9.79 11.73
N SER A 747 38.57 9.91 10.88
CA SER A 747 39.85 10.48 11.32
C SER A 747 40.09 11.80 10.61
N GLY A 748 41.03 12.61 11.10
CA GLY A 748 41.26 14.02 10.72
C GLY A 748 41.56 14.32 9.23
N SER A 749 41.28 13.41 8.31
CA SER A 749 41.29 13.62 6.86
C SER A 749 39.97 13.12 6.23
N PHE A 750 39.62 13.74 5.11
CA PHE A 750 38.33 13.79 4.37
C PHE A 750 37.69 12.43 3.99
N SER A 751 37.49 11.52 4.93
CA SER A 751 36.70 10.30 4.73
C SER A 751 35.20 10.63 4.71
N LYS A 752 34.47 10.04 3.75
CA LYS A 752 33.07 10.35 3.44
C LYS A 752 32.13 9.60 4.39
N VAL A 753 31.93 10.11 5.60
CA VAL A 753 30.87 9.62 6.49
C VAL A 753 29.52 9.89 5.83
N GLU A 754 28.71 8.85 5.64
CA GLU A 754 27.37 8.95 5.06
C GLU A 754 26.31 8.61 6.10
N PHE A 755 25.18 9.33 6.06
CA PHE A 755 24.01 8.99 6.87
C PHE A 755 23.25 7.86 6.18
N ILE A 756 23.31 6.65 6.74
CA ILE A 756 22.73 5.46 6.14
C ILE A 756 21.33 5.23 6.69
N VAL A 757 20.40 4.84 5.81
CA VAL A 757 19.04 4.47 6.19
C VAL A 757 18.78 3.05 5.69
N LYS A 758 18.64 2.08 6.60
CA LYS A 758 18.48 0.66 6.25
C LYS A 758 17.27 0.04 6.95
N SER A 759 16.33 -0.43 6.15
CA SER A 759 14.96 -0.74 6.56
C SER A 759 14.77 -2.11 7.24
N ILE A 760 15.48 -3.16 6.82
CA ILE A 760 15.76 -4.35 7.64
C ILE A 760 17.07 -4.99 7.17
N ALA A 761 17.92 -5.41 8.10
CA ALA A 761 19.13 -6.20 7.84
C ALA A 761 19.14 -7.40 8.76
N ARG A 762 19.66 -8.54 8.26
CA ARG A 762 19.81 -9.75 9.08
C ARG A 762 20.76 -9.50 10.24
N ARG A 763 21.97 -9.03 9.95
CA ARG A 763 22.92 -8.55 10.96
C ARG A 763 23.40 -7.16 10.61
N CYS A 764 23.46 -6.29 11.61
CA CYS A 764 24.17 -5.02 11.52
C CYS A 764 25.50 -5.19 12.25
N ILE A 765 26.59 -5.27 11.51
CA ILE A 765 27.93 -5.56 12.02
C ILE A 765 28.74 -4.27 12.00
N ILE A 766 29.00 -3.72 13.18
CA ILE A 766 29.91 -2.59 13.38
C ILE A 766 31.33 -3.15 13.51
N LYS A 767 32.12 -3.02 12.44
CA LYS A 767 33.51 -3.45 12.37
C LYS A 767 34.39 -2.62 13.31
N ASN A 768 35.53 -3.19 13.69
CA ASN A 768 36.55 -2.52 14.49
C ASN A 768 37.15 -1.27 13.81
N THR A 769 37.05 -1.16 12.48
CA THR A 769 37.50 -0.03 11.67
C THR A 769 36.54 1.17 11.72
N ALA A 770 35.31 1.01 12.22
CA ALA A 770 34.30 2.06 12.25
C ALA A 770 34.23 2.74 13.62
N ASN A 771 34.74 3.97 13.75
CA ASN A 771 34.72 4.73 15.02
C ASN A 771 33.56 5.73 15.13
N PHE A 772 32.86 5.99 14.02
CA PHE A 772 31.75 6.95 13.97
C PHE A 772 30.61 6.43 13.07
N VAL A 773 29.60 5.83 13.68
CA VAL A 773 28.44 5.28 12.97
C VAL A 773 27.29 6.29 13.01
N THR A 774 26.66 6.54 11.88
CA THR A 774 25.48 7.42 11.83
C THR A 774 24.42 6.94 10.85
N GLY A 775 23.17 6.94 11.29
CA GLY A 775 22.07 6.45 10.47
C GLY A 775 20.87 5.92 11.24
N PHE A 776 19.95 5.34 10.48
CA PHE A 776 18.78 4.66 10.98
C PHE A 776 18.81 3.21 10.52
N PHE A 777 18.78 2.29 11.47
CA PHE A 777 19.02 0.87 11.22
C PHE A 777 17.97 0.00 11.90
N THR A 778 17.38 -0.92 11.14
CA THR A 778 16.53 -1.97 11.69
C THR A 778 17.25 -3.27 11.44
N CYS A 779 17.60 -3.97 12.50
CA CYS A 779 18.48 -5.12 12.47
C CYS A 779 17.82 -6.25 13.24
N GLU A 780 17.86 -7.48 12.71
CA GLU A 780 17.49 -8.61 13.55
C GLU A 780 18.53 -8.75 14.65
N LYS A 781 19.82 -8.75 14.31
CA LYS A 781 20.90 -8.78 15.31
C LYS A 781 21.89 -7.63 15.13
N LEU A 782 22.22 -6.94 16.21
CA LEU A 782 23.31 -5.95 16.24
C LEU A 782 24.58 -6.60 16.77
N VAL A 783 25.69 -6.48 16.04
CA VAL A 783 27.00 -7.02 16.40
C VAL A 783 28.03 -5.90 16.42
N ILE A 784 28.72 -5.69 17.54
CA ILE A 784 29.85 -4.77 17.67
C ILE A 784 31.11 -5.61 17.88
N GLU A 785 31.99 -5.58 16.89
CA GLU A 785 33.23 -6.38 16.87
C GLU A 785 34.30 -5.88 17.87
N PRO A 786 35.29 -6.72 18.20
CA PRO A 786 36.40 -6.35 19.07
C PRO A 786 37.13 -5.12 18.58
N ARG A 787 37.41 -4.15 19.45
CA ARG A 787 37.98 -2.85 19.06
C ARG A 787 38.98 -2.31 20.08
N ASN A 788 39.83 -1.41 19.59
CA ASN A 788 40.91 -0.72 20.31
C ASN A 788 40.76 0.81 20.28
N SER A 789 39.55 1.29 19.97
CA SER A 789 39.22 2.71 19.97
C SER A 789 37.74 2.92 20.26
N ALA A 790 37.42 4.05 20.89
CA ALA A 790 36.06 4.38 21.30
C ALA A 790 35.09 4.45 20.10
N LEU A 791 33.86 3.98 20.30
CA LEU A 791 32.79 4.03 19.31
C LEU A 791 31.83 5.18 19.59
N ARG A 792 31.56 6.00 18.58
CA ARG A 792 30.49 6.98 18.60
C ARG A 792 29.36 6.57 17.66
N ILE A 793 28.15 6.42 18.18
CA ILE A 793 26.93 6.13 17.39
C ILE A 793 25.98 7.33 17.48
N ILE A 794 25.58 7.86 16.32
CA ILE A 794 24.56 8.90 16.20
C ILE A 794 23.41 8.42 15.33
N GLY A 795 22.28 8.11 15.95
CA GLY A 795 21.11 7.62 15.24
C GLY A 795 20.38 6.55 16.02
N SER A 796 19.58 5.76 15.31
CA SER A 796 18.60 4.85 15.90
C SER A 796 18.81 3.44 15.40
N PHE A 797 18.83 2.47 16.33
CA PHE A 797 18.73 1.06 15.99
C PHE A 797 17.44 0.47 16.56
N ILE A 798 16.69 -0.24 15.71
CA ILE A 798 15.68 -1.20 16.13
C ILE A 798 16.32 -2.58 16.12
N VAL A 799 16.23 -3.31 17.23
CA VAL A 799 16.80 -4.65 17.37
C VAL A 799 15.71 -5.65 17.76
N THR A 800 15.62 -6.75 17.01
CA THR A 800 14.52 -7.72 17.15
C THR A 800 14.96 -9.11 17.57
N ASN A 801 16.26 -9.39 17.55
CA ASN A 801 16.87 -10.68 17.87
C ASN A 801 18.26 -10.49 18.53
N GLY A 802 18.34 -9.53 19.45
CA GLY A 802 19.47 -9.38 20.35
C GLY A 802 20.63 -8.49 19.89
N ILE A 803 21.47 -8.17 20.87
CA ILE A 803 22.67 -7.35 20.73
C ILE A 803 23.86 -8.19 21.18
N GLU A 804 24.94 -8.15 20.41
CA GLU A 804 26.22 -8.80 20.71
C GLU A 804 27.31 -7.73 20.67
N ILE A 805 27.97 -7.49 21.81
CA ILE A 805 29.04 -6.50 21.93
C ILE A 805 30.25 -7.21 22.51
N ASP A 806 31.37 -7.17 21.81
CA ASP A 806 32.62 -7.70 22.31
C ASP A 806 33.11 -6.93 23.54
N ASP A 807 33.75 -7.65 24.48
CA ASP A 807 34.26 -7.09 25.72
C ASP A 807 35.21 -5.90 25.50
N THR A 808 36.08 -5.98 24.49
CA THR A 808 37.03 -4.91 24.19
C THR A 808 36.33 -3.62 23.77
N ALA A 809 35.11 -3.70 23.22
CA ALA A 809 34.32 -2.52 22.90
C ALA A 809 33.78 -1.81 24.14
N TYR A 810 33.45 -2.54 25.22
CA TYR A 810 33.12 -1.92 26.51
C TYR A 810 34.34 -1.26 27.14
N ASN A 811 35.53 -1.83 26.91
CA ASN A 811 36.79 -1.28 27.45
C ASN A 811 37.14 0.06 26.83
N GLU A 812 36.94 0.20 25.53
CA GLU A 812 37.22 1.44 24.79
C GLU A 812 36.10 2.47 24.93
N GLY A 813 34.89 2.03 25.24
CA GLY A 813 33.73 2.88 25.46
C GLY A 813 32.87 3.10 24.22
N ILE A 814 31.55 3.12 24.43
CA ILE A 814 30.54 3.33 23.39
C ILE A 814 29.62 4.46 23.82
N ARG A 815 29.53 5.52 23.01
CA ARG A 815 28.60 6.64 23.24
C ARG A 815 27.53 6.67 22.16
N TRP A 816 26.27 6.54 22.57
CA TRP A 816 25.15 6.43 21.66
C TRP A 816 24.11 7.51 21.95
N SER A 817 23.76 8.27 20.92
CA SER A 817 22.73 9.31 20.98
C SER A 817 21.90 9.35 19.71
N THR A 818 20.73 9.97 19.76
CA THR A 818 19.92 10.21 18.57
C THR A 818 20.48 11.39 17.76
N ILE A 819 19.92 11.61 16.57
CA ILE A 819 20.20 12.81 15.77
C ILE A 819 19.73 14.11 16.44
N TYR A 820 18.75 14.02 17.35
CA TYR A 820 18.14 15.16 18.03
C TYR A 820 18.92 15.63 19.26
N HIS A 821 19.84 14.82 19.77
CA HIS A 821 20.69 15.23 20.88
C HIS A 821 21.57 16.43 20.46
N PRO A 822 21.65 17.52 21.26
CA PRO A 822 22.32 18.76 20.85
C PRO A 822 23.79 18.55 20.40
N MET A 823 24.52 17.69 21.11
CA MET A 823 25.91 17.37 20.77
C MET A 823 26.01 16.59 19.45
N SER A 824 25.01 15.76 19.13
CA SER A 824 24.98 15.01 17.88
C SER A 824 24.91 15.91 16.67
N THR A 825 24.03 16.92 16.72
CA THR A 825 23.91 17.88 15.62
C THR A 825 25.23 18.62 15.39
N TYR A 826 25.96 18.97 16.46
CA TYR A 826 27.30 19.54 16.33
C TYR A 826 28.29 18.55 15.68
N GLU A 827 28.36 17.32 16.16
CA GLU A 827 29.27 16.29 15.66
C GLU A 827 28.99 15.90 14.20
N LEU A 828 27.70 15.84 13.79
CA LEU A 828 27.26 15.57 12.42
C LEU A 828 27.63 16.69 11.44
N ARG A 829 27.62 17.95 11.90
CA ARG A 829 28.13 19.09 11.11
C ARG A 829 29.63 18.98 10.92
N GLN A 830 30.37 18.70 11.99
CA GLN A 830 31.83 18.50 11.93
C GLN A 830 32.23 17.30 11.06
N ALA A 831 31.40 16.26 11.03
CA ALA A 831 31.57 15.11 10.14
C ALA A 831 31.11 15.37 8.69
N ARG A 832 30.64 16.59 8.37
CA ARG A 832 30.08 16.98 7.07
C ARG A 832 28.94 16.08 6.57
N VAL A 833 28.23 15.46 7.50
CA VAL A 833 27.01 14.69 7.22
C VAL A 833 25.85 15.65 6.94
N LEU A 834 25.76 16.72 7.74
CA LEU A 834 24.89 17.87 7.52
C LEU A 834 25.62 18.90 6.66
N LYS A 835 24.99 19.33 5.56
CA LYS A 835 25.55 20.30 4.60
C LYS A 835 24.50 21.33 4.21
N GLY A 836 24.90 22.58 4.03
CA GLY A 836 24.02 23.66 3.57
C GLY A 836 23.54 23.48 2.13
N VAL A 837 22.79 24.45 1.64
CA VAL A 837 22.45 24.59 0.23
C VAL A 837 23.77 24.66 -0.57
N ASN A 838 23.82 23.94 -1.70
CA ASN A 838 25.03 23.79 -2.55
C ASN A 838 26.23 23.08 -1.89
N GLY A 839 26.01 22.33 -0.80
CA GLY A 839 27.06 21.54 -0.17
C GLY A 839 28.02 22.34 0.72
N GLN A 840 27.68 23.60 1.03
CA GLN A 840 28.45 24.43 1.96
C GLN A 840 28.57 23.77 3.35
N ASP A 841 29.70 24.02 4.01
CA ASP A 841 29.96 23.47 5.34
C ASP A 841 29.08 24.16 6.39
N CYS A 842 28.28 23.37 7.11
CA CYS A 842 27.39 23.88 8.17
C CYS A 842 28.14 24.46 9.39
N SER A 843 29.46 24.29 9.46
CA SER A 843 30.32 24.94 10.45
C SER A 843 30.63 26.41 10.11
N THR A 844 30.60 26.80 8.82
CA THR A 844 31.00 28.14 8.36
C THR A 844 29.84 29.08 8.02
N ILE A 845 28.61 28.56 7.93
CA ILE A 845 27.42 29.37 7.64
C ILE A 845 27.10 30.28 8.84
N ALA A 846 27.06 31.60 8.61
CA ALA A 846 26.63 32.59 9.60
C ALA A 846 25.21 32.28 10.08
N ARG A 847 25.07 31.98 11.37
CA ARG A 847 23.80 31.54 11.95
C ARG A 847 23.02 32.72 12.48
N TYR A 848 21.88 32.98 11.86
CA TYR A 848 20.84 33.72 12.52
C TYR A 848 20.11 32.77 13.48
N PRO A 849 19.78 33.20 14.71
CA PRO A 849 18.95 32.41 15.60
C PRO A 849 17.58 32.16 14.96
N VAL A 850 16.92 31.04 15.32
CA VAL A 850 15.60 30.64 14.75
C VAL A 850 14.55 31.74 14.92
N TRP A 851 14.68 32.58 15.95
CA TRP A 851 13.82 33.72 16.25
C TRP A 851 14.19 35.02 15.51
N HIS A 852 15.14 35.00 14.58
CA HIS A 852 15.47 36.18 13.78
C HIS A 852 14.24 36.62 12.97
N PRO A 853 13.83 37.90 12.98
CA PRO A 853 12.53 38.32 12.47
C PRO A 853 12.41 38.28 10.94
N TYR A 854 13.53 38.34 10.20
CA TYR A 854 13.55 38.35 8.73
C TYR A 854 14.72 37.55 8.15
N PRO A 855 14.76 36.21 8.28
CA PRO A 855 15.79 35.41 7.63
C PRO A 855 15.52 35.36 6.12
N SER A 856 16.57 35.46 5.29
CA SER A 856 16.43 35.22 3.85
C SER A 856 16.03 33.76 3.59
N MET A 857 15.37 33.49 2.46
CA MET A 857 15.00 32.11 2.08
C MET A 857 16.20 31.16 2.02
N LEU A 858 17.37 31.66 1.59
CA LEU A 858 18.62 30.90 1.61
C LEU A 858 19.07 30.57 3.04
N ASN A 859 18.93 31.50 3.97
CA ASN A 859 19.27 31.28 5.38
C ASN A 859 18.31 30.29 6.05
N VAL A 860 17.01 30.35 5.74
CA VAL A 860 16.01 29.37 6.19
C VAL A 860 16.33 27.98 5.64
N ALA A 861 16.62 27.88 4.33
CA ALA A 861 16.97 26.61 3.70
C ALA A 861 18.29 26.03 4.27
N ASN A 862 19.29 26.88 4.54
CA ASN A 862 20.52 26.47 5.23
C ASN A 862 20.25 26.03 6.66
N LEU A 863 19.40 26.73 7.40
CA LEU A 863 19.01 26.37 8.77
C LEU A 863 18.32 25.00 8.81
N TYR A 864 17.46 24.71 7.84
CA TYR A 864 16.85 23.39 7.66
C TYR A 864 17.89 22.32 7.33
N ARG A 865 18.71 22.53 6.29
CA ARG A 865 19.69 21.54 5.81
C ARG A 865 20.84 21.26 6.79
N CYS A 866 21.17 22.23 7.63
CA CYS A 866 22.19 22.11 8.67
C CYS A 866 21.64 21.61 10.01
N ASN A 867 20.41 21.12 10.07
CA ASN A 867 19.80 20.56 11.27
C ASN A 867 19.45 19.08 11.06
N SER A 868 19.30 18.35 12.16
CA SER A 868 18.81 16.97 12.24
C SER A 868 17.54 16.72 11.41
N ILE A 869 16.68 17.74 11.23
CA ILE A 869 15.49 17.70 10.37
C ILE A 869 15.83 17.27 8.93
N ALA A 870 16.97 17.67 8.39
CA ALA A 870 17.39 17.24 7.05
C ALA A 870 17.66 15.74 6.97
N LEU A 871 18.14 15.12 8.06
CA LEU A 871 18.36 13.68 8.14
C LEU A 871 17.05 12.93 8.34
N ARG A 872 16.11 13.50 9.11
CA ARG A 872 14.72 13.03 9.19
C ARG A 872 14.09 12.92 7.80
N SER A 873 14.25 13.92 6.94
CA SER A 873 13.70 13.87 5.57
C SER A 873 14.36 12.84 4.64
N LYS A 874 15.55 12.34 4.96
CA LYS A 874 16.18 11.21 4.23
C LYS A 874 15.59 9.86 4.62
N ALA A 875 14.96 9.81 5.80
CA ALA A 875 14.18 8.68 6.24
C ALA A 875 12.85 8.76 5.46
N ASP A 876 12.81 8.10 4.30
CA ASP A 876 11.64 7.94 3.42
C ASP A 876 10.33 7.87 4.26
N PRO A 877 9.27 8.64 3.93
CA PRO A 877 8.06 8.76 4.75
C PRO A 877 7.37 7.43 5.12
N PHE A 878 7.66 6.35 4.39
CA PHE A 878 7.15 5.00 4.69
C PHE A 878 8.04 4.14 5.59
N ARG A 879 9.26 4.59 5.88
CA ARG A 879 10.29 3.74 6.48
C ARG A 879 10.63 4.08 7.94
N TRP A 880 10.26 5.23 8.52
CA TRP A 880 10.84 5.62 9.85
C TRP A 880 9.97 6.49 10.78
N THR A 881 8.71 6.76 10.46
CA THR A 881 7.90 7.67 11.27
C THR A 881 7.32 7.03 12.54
N SER A 882 7.15 5.71 12.58
CA SER A 882 6.73 4.92 13.76
C SER A 882 6.99 3.42 13.52
N ILE A 883 6.96 2.59 14.57
CA ILE A 883 7.22 1.15 14.45
C ILE A 883 5.96 0.37 14.07
N ASP A 884 4.80 0.68 14.67
CA ASP A 884 3.48 0.48 14.05
C ASP A 884 3.32 1.53 12.96
N PRO A 885 3.47 1.18 11.67
CA PRO A 885 3.57 2.18 10.64
C PRO A 885 2.23 2.90 10.48
N ASP A 886 2.23 4.23 10.44
CA ASP A 886 1.03 5.02 10.12
C ASP A 886 0.53 4.72 8.69
N CYS A 887 1.36 4.13 7.84
CA CYS A 887 1.04 3.75 6.47
C CYS A 887 1.42 2.30 6.20
N GLY A 888 0.51 1.50 5.67
CA GLY A 888 0.79 0.10 5.34
C GLY A 888 -0.25 -0.50 4.40
N LEU A 889 -0.03 -1.77 4.05
CA LEU A 889 -1.02 -2.54 3.32
C LEU A 889 -2.21 -2.80 4.26
N SER A 890 -3.43 -2.52 3.80
CA SER A 890 -4.66 -2.67 4.58
C SER A 890 -5.08 -4.12 4.78
N SER A 891 -4.59 -5.03 3.94
CA SER A 891 -4.75 -6.47 4.07
C SER A 891 -3.49 -7.18 3.58
N SER A 892 -3.37 -8.46 3.92
CA SER A 892 -2.30 -9.33 3.40
C SER A 892 -2.35 -9.51 1.88
N THR A 893 -3.44 -9.12 1.22
CA THR A 893 -3.63 -9.15 -0.24
C THR A 893 -3.63 -7.77 -0.89
N GLY A 894 -3.57 -6.70 -0.09
CA GLY A 894 -3.65 -5.32 -0.56
C GLY A 894 -2.38 -4.88 -1.28
N THR A 895 -2.52 -4.02 -2.27
CA THR A 895 -1.39 -3.52 -3.09
C THR A 895 -1.13 -2.03 -2.97
N ALA A 896 -2.12 -1.26 -2.49
CA ALA A 896 -1.91 0.13 -2.13
C ALA A 896 -1.46 0.23 -0.68
N THR A 897 -0.38 0.98 -0.48
CA THR A 897 -0.08 1.51 0.85
C THR A 897 -1.16 2.52 1.19
N THR A 898 -1.88 2.28 2.28
CA THR A 898 -2.90 3.19 2.81
C THR A 898 -2.33 3.88 4.04
N CYS A 899 -2.67 5.14 4.27
CA CYS A 899 -2.14 5.91 5.40
C CYS A 899 -3.24 6.32 6.36
N LYS A 900 -2.98 6.21 7.66
CA LYS A 900 -3.74 6.87 8.72
C LYS A 900 -3.43 8.37 8.66
N ASN A 901 -4.49 9.18 8.65
CA ASN A 901 -4.37 10.62 8.85
C ASN A 901 -4.59 11.02 10.31
N ARG A 902 -4.14 10.15 11.22
CA ARG A 902 -4.28 10.22 12.68
C ARG A 902 -2.92 10.05 13.32
N LEU A 903 -2.59 10.89 14.30
CA LEU A 903 -1.40 10.71 15.14
C LEU A 903 -1.69 9.60 16.16
N VAL A 904 -1.17 8.39 15.97
CA VAL A 904 -1.45 7.26 16.89
C VAL A 904 -0.48 7.26 18.06
N HIS A 905 0.82 7.37 17.77
CA HIS A 905 1.87 7.38 18.77
C HIS A 905 2.56 8.76 18.76
N PHE A 906 2.65 9.37 19.93
CA PHE A 906 3.32 10.64 20.11
C PHE A 906 4.00 10.71 21.47
N TYR A 907 4.95 11.62 21.61
CA TYR A 907 5.46 12.00 22.91
C TYR A 907 5.14 13.48 23.16
N VAL A 908 4.94 13.81 24.43
CA VAL A 908 4.68 15.18 24.87
C VAL A 908 5.94 15.69 25.53
N LEU A 909 6.54 16.72 24.94
CA LEU A 909 7.70 17.42 25.49
C LEU A 909 7.24 18.73 26.11
N GLU A 910 7.55 18.93 27.39
CA GLU A 910 7.38 20.22 28.03
C GLU A 910 8.51 21.15 27.61
N ILE A 911 8.15 22.26 26.97
CA ILE A 911 9.09 23.26 26.43
C ILE A 911 9.41 24.29 27.51
N SER A 912 8.38 24.76 28.21
CA SER A 912 8.53 25.68 29.33
C SER A 912 7.41 25.49 30.34
N ARG A 913 7.74 25.71 31.61
CA ARG A 913 6.79 25.77 32.72
C ARG A 913 6.97 27.11 33.43
N GLU A 914 5.90 27.91 33.44
CA GLU A 914 5.85 29.21 34.10
C GLU A 914 4.86 29.11 35.26
N SER A 915 5.33 29.27 36.48
CA SER A 915 4.46 29.35 37.66
C SER A 915 4.41 30.78 38.17
N GLY A 916 3.22 31.38 38.24
CA GLY A 916 3.01 32.68 38.87
C GLY A 916 3.01 32.53 40.39
N ILE A 917 4.15 32.84 41.02
CA ILE A 917 4.30 33.26 42.43
C ILE A 917 5.39 34.32 42.47
#